data_AF-A0A4S8QFF4-F1
#
_entry.id   AF-A0A4S8QFF4-F1
#
_cell.length_a   1.000
_cell.length_b   1.000
_cell.length_c   1.000
_cell.angle_alpha   90.00
_cell.angle_beta   90.00
_cell.angle_gamma   90.00
#
_symmetry.space_group_name_H-M   'P 1'
#
loop_
_entity.id
_entity.type
_entity.pdbx_description
1 polymer ?
#
loop_
_entity_poly.entity_id
_entity_poly.type
_entity_poly.pdbx_seq_one_letter_code
_entity_poly.pdbx_strand_id
1 'polypeptide(L)'
;MKSMNADDESGLYPSRMTDDHLATAKTRKAGTMAATALRTRSPGARHLLARGATRDLTLPGLLEAARSGDLGGARVDAAALCELAKVVGLQFGTEDDRRDALALYDLALREGGAKRISGRHGAVHAQLAFSLGEYGRVSELLRRYKKQMPPLEYGALQADLAHPDCGGDEAAWIARLGELCRQPQLALDPDRSLPWFDRLRAPAGPKVGAGPKIWVVMTAYQPDRALITAVESLLAGTWTNLEVVVVDDASGEEYGPILDEAAALDERVRVVRKEVNGGTFAARNTAFDCILNDGDTGDFVTGLDSDDWAAPDRLAHSIAPLLEDPELQLTYSEAFLFGEDLTVTRPGRVVTTVSTASMMFRRGVLDRIGYYDEVRKGADTEFLQRVSAAFGKTSVQRLNGTWDTFMRQAAGSLSRDEFGSGWKHPSRRAYQSSYPLWHRQIAAGEADPYLSKSPARRPFWAPYHTAVASKGQRRRHFDVVYCLDWRPFGGPQKSTMEEIRALKSEGLSIAIMHLESWRHMTTDDRPMARQIQELVNDGTVDQVLVTDDVECELLVLRYPPILQYRSGEVSNVRPKRMIVLANQAPAERDGSDIRYTPDSAHANAAAMFGVDPLWVPQGPQVREALSELKAGRLADFDMPGILETESIAPPRHGFRSVLPVVGRHSRDDWTKWPTASDLPKVYPGDGRWDVRVMGGVKTVARLLGAEPSPEWTCYRYNETDVESFLYQLDFWIYFPHPKQYEAFGRAILEALAAGCAVVLPPRFEPTFGDAALYCEPAEVASVVDGLYADPERFLARSALAQQRVRERFSHDSYRKLVLDVLSDHT
;
A
#
# COMPACT_ATOMS: atom_id res chain seq x y z
N MET A 1 -26.04 9.28 3.66
CA MET A 1 -25.01 10.27 4.03
C MET A 1 -25.60 11.66 3.75
N LYS A 2 -25.87 12.49 4.76
CA LYS A 2 -25.96 13.94 4.49
C LYS A 2 -24.55 14.36 4.12
N SER A 3 -24.30 14.93 2.93
CA SER A 3 -22.98 15.48 2.63
C SER A 3 -22.70 16.56 3.68
N MET A 4 -21.64 16.37 4.48
CA MET A 4 -21.11 17.46 5.28
C MET A 4 -20.79 18.63 4.36
N ASN A 5 -21.15 19.84 4.78
CA ASN A 5 -20.91 21.02 3.97
C ASN A 5 -19.40 21.26 3.89
N ALA A 6 -18.89 21.82 2.79
CA ALA A 6 -17.45 22.02 2.60
C ALA A 6 -16.79 22.90 3.69
N ASP A 7 -17.59 23.77 4.33
CA ASP A 7 -17.16 24.58 5.48
C ASP A 7 -16.93 23.74 6.76
N ASP A 8 -17.69 22.67 6.96
CA ASP A 8 -17.56 21.76 8.13
C ASP A 8 -16.24 20.96 8.09
N GLU A 9 -15.74 20.62 6.89
CA GLU A 9 -14.49 19.87 6.73
C GLU A 9 -13.24 20.71 7.03
N SER A 10 -13.30 22.03 6.83
CA SER A 10 -12.19 22.93 7.18
C SER A 10 -11.95 22.96 8.70
N GLY A 11 -13.02 22.78 9.49
CA GLY A 11 -12.98 22.66 10.94
C GLY A 11 -12.37 21.34 11.43
N LEU A 12 -12.42 20.27 10.62
CA LEU A 12 -11.82 18.98 10.94
C LEU A 12 -10.28 19.03 10.93
N TYR A 13 -9.65 19.95 10.19
CA TYR A 13 -8.20 19.96 10.01
C TYR A 13 -7.58 21.31 10.39
N PRO A 14 -7.34 21.56 11.70
CA PRO A 14 -6.79 22.82 12.16
C PRO A 14 -5.47 23.20 11.48
N SER A 15 -5.32 24.50 11.21
CA SER A 15 -4.17 25.09 10.51
C SER A 15 -2.81 24.62 11.04
N ARG A 16 -2.63 24.54 12.37
CA ARG A 16 -1.38 24.10 12.99
C ARG A 16 -1.03 22.64 12.69
N MET A 17 -2.01 21.74 12.70
CA MET A 17 -1.80 20.33 12.35
C MET A 17 -1.46 20.17 10.86
N THR A 18 -2.15 20.92 10.01
CA THR A 18 -1.89 20.92 8.57
C THR A 18 -0.49 21.46 8.27
N ASP A 19 -0.04 22.51 8.95
CA ASP A 19 1.33 23.04 8.84
C ASP A 19 2.40 22.03 9.28
N ASP A 20 2.15 21.24 10.34
CA ASP A 20 3.06 20.17 10.80
C ASP A 20 3.23 19.07 9.74
N HIS A 21 2.12 18.65 9.12
CA HIS A 21 2.14 17.68 8.02
C HIS A 21 2.86 18.22 6.78
N LEU A 22 2.68 19.50 6.45
CA LEU A 22 3.40 20.15 5.35
C LEU A 22 4.92 20.23 5.64
N ALA A 23 5.31 20.53 6.88
CA ALA A 23 6.72 20.51 7.29
C ALA A 23 7.33 19.11 7.15
N THR A 24 6.59 18.08 7.58
CA THR A 24 6.99 16.67 7.42
C THR A 24 7.14 16.30 5.93
N ALA A 25 6.21 16.72 5.07
CA ALA A 25 6.23 16.43 3.64
C ALA A 25 7.46 17.01 2.93
N LYS A 26 7.99 18.17 3.38
CA LYS A 26 9.20 18.80 2.80
C LYS A 26 10.47 17.96 2.98
N THR A 27 10.52 17.08 3.98
CA THR A 27 11.65 16.17 4.21
C THR A 27 11.58 14.90 3.34
N ARG A 28 10.49 14.74 2.57
CA ARG A 28 10.22 13.56 1.74
C ARG A 28 10.40 13.89 0.26
N LYS A 29 10.37 12.83 -0.57
CA LYS A 29 10.43 12.95 -2.03
C LYS A 29 9.27 13.84 -2.54
N ALA A 30 9.56 14.73 -3.49
CA ALA A 30 8.54 15.55 -4.14
C ALA A 30 7.39 14.70 -4.72
N GLY A 31 6.16 15.21 -4.66
CA GLY A 31 4.95 14.52 -5.10
C GLY A 31 4.39 13.48 -4.12
N THR A 32 5.03 13.26 -2.97
CA THR A 32 4.59 12.29 -1.96
C THR A 32 3.15 12.53 -1.47
N MET A 33 2.76 13.80 -1.26
CA MET A 33 1.40 14.14 -0.84
C MET A 33 0.37 13.77 -1.91
N ALA A 34 0.57 14.18 -3.16
CA ALA A 34 -0.35 13.86 -4.25
C ALA A 34 -0.43 12.35 -4.53
N ALA A 35 0.70 11.65 -4.50
CA ALA A 35 0.72 10.19 -4.65
C ALA A 35 -0.08 9.49 -3.53
N THR A 36 0.07 9.95 -2.29
CA THR A 36 -0.68 9.40 -1.14
C THR A 36 -2.17 9.76 -1.21
N ALA A 37 -2.51 11.00 -1.62
CA ALA A 37 -3.90 11.45 -1.80
C ALA A 37 -4.66 10.62 -2.83
N LEU A 38 -4.03 10.37 -3.99
CA LEU A 38 -4.60 9.54 -5.04
C LEU A 38 -4.73 8.09 -4.58
N ARG A 39 -3.65 7.50 -4.04
CA ARG A 39 -3.63 6.09 -3.61
C ARG A 39 -4.61 5.76 -2.48
N THR A 40 -4.87 6.70 -1.58
CA THR A 40 -5.83 6.53 -0.48
C THR A 40 -7.22 7.07 -0.79
N ARG A 41 -7.39 7.75 -1.94
CA ARG A 41 -8.61 8.51 -2.28
C ARG A 41 -9.08 9.44 -1.15
N SER A 42 -8.15 10.00 -0.37
CA SER A 42 -8.47 10.85 0.79
C SER A 42 -9.09 12.19 0.39
N PRO A 43 -10.35 12.49 0.74
CA PRO A 43 -10.94 13.82 0.50
C PRO A 43 -10.23 14.90 1.31
N GLY A 44 -9.92 14.60 2.58
CA GLY A 44 -9.20 15.50 3.49
C GLY A 44 -7.85 15.97 2.95
N ALA A 45 -7.19 15.15 2.14
CA ALA A 45 -5.92 15.51 1.51
C ALA A 45 -6.02 16.73 0.57
N ARG A 46 -7.19 17.01 -0.02
CA ARG A 46 -7.40 18.21 -0.84
C ARG A 46 -7.23 19.48 -0.01
N HIS A 47 -7.70 19.50 1.24
CA HIS A 47 -7.50 20.62 2.18
C HIS A 47 -6.04 20.80 2.56
N LEU A 48 -5.31 19.69 2.79
CA LEU A 48 -3.87 19.71 3.05
C LEU A 48 -3.08 20.30 1.86
N LEU A 49 -3.41 19.88 0.64
CA LEU A 49 -2.77 20.36 -0.59
C LEU A 49 -3.12 21.82 -0.89
N ALA A 50 -4.37 22.25 -0.66
CA ALA A 50 -4.77 23.64 -0.79
C ALA A 50 -3.99 24.56 0.15
N ARG A 51 -3.80 24.15 1.41
CA ARG A 51 -2.94 24.89 2.34
C ARG A 51 -1.48 24.94 1.89
N GLY A 52 -1.01 23.87 1.24
CA GLY A 52 0.31 23.85 0.61
C GLY A 52 0.45 24.84 -0.54
N ALA A 53 -0.64 25.11 -1.26
CA ALA A 53 -0.69 26.06 -2.36
C ALA A 53 -0.85 27.51 -1.91
N THR A 54 -1.65 27.77 -0.87
CA THR A 54 -1.80 29.10 -0.28
C THR A 54 -2.19 29.02 1.19
N ARG A 55 -1.74 30.00 1.98
CA ARG A 55 -2.18 30.18 3.37
C ARG A 55 -3.32 31.19 3.50
N ASP A 56 -3.68 31.86 2.41
CA ASP A 56 -4.59 33.00 2.41
C ASP A 56 -6.05 32.58 2.15
N LEU A 57 -6.26 31.41 1.53
CA LEU A 57 -7.58 30.88 1.16
C LEU A 57 -7.79 29.45 1.68
N THR A 58 -9.04 29.11 2.01
CA THR A 58 -9.48 27.72 2.22
C THR A 58 -9.62 27.00 0.87
N LEU A 59 -9.78 25.67 0.87
CA LEU A 59 -10.02 24.93 -0.38
C LEU A 59 -11.22 25.48 -1.17
N PRO A 60 -12.42 25.68 -0.59
CA PRO A 60 -13.54 26.27 -1.31
C PRO A 60 -13.24 27.67 -1.88
N GLY A 61 -12.59 28.53 -1.08
CA GLY A 61 -12.20 29.87 -1.52
C GLY A 61 -11.18 29.85 -2.65
N LEU A 62 -10.24 28.91 -2.62
CA LEU A 62 -9.24 28.72 -3.68
C LEU A 62 -9.87 28.19 -4.97
N LEU A 63 -10.83 27.27 -4.88
CA LEU A 63 -11.56 26.77 -6.06
C LEU A 63 -12.37 27.90 -6.71
N GLU A 64 -13.05 28.74 -5.91
CA GLU A 64 -13.79 29.89 -6.42
C GLU A 64 -12.87 30.93 -7.06
N ALA A 65 -11.74 31.24 -6.41
CA ALA A 65 -10.71 32.12 -6.96
C ALA A 65 -10.13 31.59 -8.29
N ALA A 66 -9.93 30.26 -8.39
CA ALA A 66 -9.47 29.63 -9.62
C ALA A 66 -10.52 29.72 -10.75
N ARG A 67 -11.81 29.47 -10.45
CA ARG A 67 -12.91 29.55 -11.43
C ARG A 67 -13.12 30.97 -11.95
N SER A 68 -13.13 31.95 -11.07
CA SER A 68 -13.29 33.37 -11.41
C SER A 68 -12.03 33.99 -12.03
N GLY A 69 -10.86 33.38 -11.77
CA GLY A 69 -9.57 33.96 -12.07
C GLY A 69 -9.19 35.13 -11.15
N ASP A 70 -9.93 35.41 -10.07
CA ASP A 70 -9.57 36.49 -9.14
C ASP A 70 -9.06 35.92 -7.82
N LEU A 71 -7.80 36.21 -7.49
CA LEU A 71 -7.18 35.80 -6.23
C LEU A 71 -7.52 36.74 -5.06
N GLY A 72 -8.12 37.91 -5.30
CA GLY A 72 -8.40 38.89 -4.25
C GLY A 72 -7.14 39.33 -3.49
N GLY A 73 -5.96 39.26 -4.13
CA GLY A 73 -4.66 39.56 -3.51
C GLY A 73 -3.99 38.39 -2.77
N ALA A 74 -4.61 37.20 -2.72
CA ALA A 74 -4.01 36.00 -2.15
C ALA A 74 -2.74 35.58 -2.91
N ARG A 75 -1.73 35.11 -2.20
CA ARG A 75 -0.50 34.57 -2.77
C ARG A 75 -0.60 33.07 -2.94
N VAL A 76 -0.19 32.57 -4.11
CA VAL A 76 -0.24 31.14 -4.44
C VAL A 76 1.12 30.63 -4.93
N ASP A 77 1.42 29.37 -4.60
CA ASP A 77 2.54 28.64 -5.18
C ASP A 77 2.05 27.82 -6.38
N ALA A 78 2.54 28.15 -7.58
CA ALA A 78 2.09 27.52 -8.83
C ALA A 78 2.41 26.01 -8.91
N ALA A 79 3.50 25.55 -8.32
CA ALA A 79 3.85 24.12 -8.34
C ALA A 79 2.94 23.32 -7.40
N ALA A 80 2.65 23.86 -6.22
CA ALA A 80 1.70 23.27 -5.28
C ALA A 80 0.26 23.32 -5.81
N LEU A 81 -0.13 24.38 -6.54
CA LEU A 81 -1.40 24.42 -7.26
C LEU A 81 -1.52 23.29 -8.29
N CYS A 82 -0.45 22.99 -9.02
CA CYS A 82 -0.44 21.87 -9.97
C CYS A 82 -0.63 20.51 -9.28
N GLU A 83 -0.05 20.31 -8.09
CA GLU A 83 -0.25 19.09 -7.30
C GLU A 83 -1.69 18.99 -6.76
N LEU A 84 -2.27 20.11 -6.31
CA LEU A 84 -3.69 20.16 -5.92
C LEU A 84 -4.60 19.86 -7.13
N ALA A 85 -4.39 20.54 -8.25
CA ALA A 85 -5.17 20.38 -9.49
C ALA A 85 -5.15 18.93 -9.96
N LYS A 86 -3.97 18.30 -9.94
CA LYS A 86 -3.81 16.87 -10.24
C LYS A 86 -4.68 16.00 -9.33
N VAL A 87 -4.68 16.25 -8.02
CA VAL A 87 -5.47 15.44 -7.08
C VAL A 87 -6.96 15.68 -7.26
N VAL A 88 -7.40 16.95 -7.37
CA VAL A 88 -8.81 17.30 -7.58
C VAL A 88 -9.35 16.60 -8.83
N GLY A 89 -8.66 16.71 -9.97
CA GLY A 89 -9.17 16.20 -11.25
C GLY A 89 -9.11 14.69 -11.42
N LEU A 90 -8.23 14.00 -10.67
CA LEU A 90 -7.92 12.59 -10.91
C LEU A 90 -8.35 11.64 -9.78
N GLN A 91 -8.65 12.16 -8.59
CA GLN A 91 -8.96 11.32 -7.42
C GLN A 91 -10.33 10.63 -7.52
N PHE A 92 -11.38 11.40 -7.83
CA PHE A 92 -12.73 10.88 -8.09
C PHE A 92 -13.14 11.10 -9.55
N GLY A 93 -12.69 12.21 -10.15
CA GLY A 93 -12.83 12.43 -11.59
C GLY A 93 -14.28 12.64 -12.02
N THR A 94 -15.07 13.32 -11.20
CA THR A 94 -16.38 13.85 -11.63
C THR A 94 -16.17 14.96 -12.67
N GLU A 95 -17.23 15.35 -13.37
CA GLU A 95 -17.15 16.46 -14.32
C GLU A 95 -16.79 17.79 -13.63
N ASP A 96 -17.35 18.03 -12.44
CA ASP A 96 -17.02 19.21 -11.63
C ASP A 96 -15.57 19.17 -11.13
N ASP A 97 -15.09 18.01 -10.68
CA ASP A 97 -13.67 17.81 -10.33
C ASP A 97 -12.75 18.15 -11.52
N ARG A 98 -13.13 17.74 -12.74
CA ARG A 98 -12.35 18.05 -13.94
C ARG A 98 -12.32 19.55 -14.24
N ARG A 99 -13.46 20.24 -14.11
CA ARG A 99 -13.55 21.70 -14.29
C ARG A 99 -12.74 22.46 -13.26
N ASP A 100 -12.82 22.05 -11.99
CA ASP A 100 -12.07 22.64 -10.89
C ASP A 100 -10.57 22.46 -11.06
N ALA A 101 -10.15 21.25 -11.46
CA ALA A 101 -8.75 20.98 -11.76
C ALA A 101 -8.23 21.80 -12.94
N LEU A 102 -9.04 21.97 -13.99
CA LEU A 102 -8.68 22.80 -15.14
C LEU A 102 -8.47 24.25 -14.72
N ALA A 103 -9.42 24.83 -13.97
CA ALA A 103 -9.32 26.19 -13.45
C ALA A 103 -8.08 26.39 -12.54
N LEU A 104 -7.77 25.43 -11.67
CA LEU A 104 -6.56 25.46 -10.84
C LEU A 104 -5.27 25.43 -11.68
N TYR A 105 -5.24 24.64 -12.75
CA TYR A 105 -4.11 24.60 -13.67
C TYR A 105 -3.95 25.90 -14.48
N ASP A 106 -5.05 26.51 -14.91
CA ASP A 106 -5.02 27.82 -15.57
C ASP A 106 -4.47 28.90 -14.65
N LEU A 107 -4.93 28.91 -13.39
CA LEU A 107 -4.43 29.80 -12.36
C LEU A 107 -2.92 29.59 -12.15
N ALA A 108 -2.47 28.34 -12.01
CA ALA A 108 -1.05 28.02 -11.91
C ALA A 108 -0.24 28.49 -13.13
N LEU A 109 -0.80 28.33 -14.34
CA LEU A 109 -0.17 28.76 -15.59
C LEU A 109 -0.07 30.28 -15.67
N ARG A 110 -1.08 31.00 -15.21
CA ARG A 110 -1.09 32.46 -15.18
C ARG A 110 -0.07 33.03 -14.20
N GLU A 111 -0.05 32.51 -12.97
CA GLU A 111 0.81 33.03 -11.89
C GLU A 111 2.27 32.57 -12.03
N GLY A 112 2.49 31.32 -12.48
CA GLY A 112 3.82 30.73 -12.59
C GLY A 112 4.45 30.80 -13.98
N GLY A 113 3.64 30.89 -15.03
CA GLY A 113 4.06 30.71 -16.41
C GLY A 113 4.39 29.26 -16.76
N ALA A 114 4.35 28.92 -18.06
CA ALA A 114 4.51 27.55 -18.53
C ALA A 114 5.83 26.89 -18.10
N LYS A 115 6.92 27.67 -17.92
CA LYS A 115 8.25 27.16 -17.53
C LYS A 115 8.31 26.63 -16.11
N ARG A 116 7.36 27.00 -15.23
CA ARG A 116 7.29 26.52 -13.85
C ARG A 116 6.38 25.30 -13.68
N ILE A 117 5.67 24.91 -14.74
CA ILE A 117 4.79 23.75 -14.74
C ILE A 117 5.54 22.59 -15.36
N SER A 118 5.67 21.48 -14.63
CA SER A 118 6.37 20.30 -15.16
C SER A 118 5.64 19.75 -16.38
N GLY A 119 6.38 19.09 -17.29
CA GLY A 119 5.80 18.47 -18.48
C GLY A 119 4.64 17.52 -18.19
N ARG A 120 4.72 16.76 -17.09
CA ARG A 120 3.65 15.84 -16.66
C ARG A 120 2.38 16.59 -16.22
N HIS A 121 2.53 17.73 -15.54
CA HIS A 121 1.37 18.58 -15.22
C HIS A 121 0.79 19.23 -16.47
N GLY A 122 1.65 19.69 -17.40
CA GLY A 122 1.20 20.22 -18.69
C GLY A 122 0.43 19.18 -19.51
N ALA A 123 0.83 17.92 -19.49
CA ALA A 123 0.07 16.82 -20.07
C ALA A 123 -1.30 16.69 -19.41
N VAL A 124 -1.37 16.47 -18.08
CA VAL A 124 -2.65 16.32 -17.37
C VAL A 124 -3.59 17.51 -17.60
N HIS A 125 -3.06 18.74 -17.62
CA HIS A 125 -3.82 19.95 -17.93
C HIS A 125 -4.50 19.82 -19.32
N ALA A 126 -3.74 19.51 -20.37
CA ALA A 126 -4.30 19.34 -21.72
C ALA A 126 -5.26 18.15 -21.83
N GLN A 127 -4.98 17.05 -21.13
CA GLN A 127 -5.85 15.87 -21.09
C GLN A 127 -7.21 16.16 -20.42
N LEU A 128 -7.21 16.97 -19.35
CA LEU A 128 -8.45 17.42 -18.69
C LEU A 128 -9.30 18.27 -19.63
N ALA A 129 -8.69 19.23 -20.34
CA ALA A 129 -9.38 20.03 -21.35
C ALA A 129 -9.96 19.15 -22.48
N PHE A 130 -9.20 18.15 -22.95
CA PHE A 130 -9.69 17.19 -23.94
C PHE A 130 -10.90 16.41 -23.43
N SER A 131 -10.86 15.91 -22.20
CA SER A 131 -11.96 15.16 -21.59
C SER A 131 -13.24 15.98 -21.33
N LEU A 132 -13.15 17.31 -21.43
CA LEU A 132 -14.29 18.23 -21.35
C LEU A 132 -14.75 18.72 -22.73
N GLY A 133 -14.16 18.23 -23.82
CA GLY A 133 -14.47 18.64 -25.20
C GLY A 133 -13.90 19.99 -25.60
N GLU A 134 -12.97 20.58 -24.84
CA GLU A 134 -12.38 21.90 -25.10
C GLU A 134 -11.21 21.83 -26.10
N TYR A 135 -11.42 21.28 -27.30
CA TYR A 135 -10.36 20.97 -28.28
C TYR A 135 -9.51 22.17 -28.70
N GLY A 136 -10.12 23.36 -28.81
CA GLY A 136 -9.41 24.61 -29.10
C GLY A 136 -8.38 24.96 -28.01
N ARG A 137 -8.74 24.70 -26.75
CA ARG A 137 -7.86 24.89 -25.59
C ARG A 137 -6.74 23.87 -25.56
N VAL A 138 -7.02 22.60 -25.87
CA VAL A 138 -5.99 21.56 -26.02
C VAL A 138 -4.91 22.02 -27.01
N SER A 139 -5.31 22.55 -28.16
CA SER A 139 -4.40 23.07 -29.19
C SER A 139 -3.54 24.25 -28.69
N GLU A 140 -4.10 25.13 -27.84
CA GLU A 140 -3.29 26.17 -27.17
C GLU A 140 -2.30 25.55 -26.20
N LEU A 141 -2.75 24.66 -25.31
CA LEU A 141 -1.91 24.06 -24.28
C LEU A 141 -0.76 23.24 -24.86
N LEU A 142 -0.99 22.51 -25.96
CA LEU A 142 0.07 21.82 -26.70
C LEU A 142 1.14 22.80 -27.20
N ARG A 143 0.75 23.98 -27.72
CA ARG A 143 1.72 25.01 -28.13
C ARG A 143 2.48 25.58 -26.93
N ARG A 144 1.80 25.83 -25.81
CA ARG A 144 2.39 26.36 -24.57
C ARG A 144 3.40 25.40 -23.94
N TYR A 145 3.07 24.11 -23.91
CA TYR A 145 3.88 23.07 -23.26
C TYR A 145 4.78 22.29 -24.21
N LYS A 146 4.81 22.59 -25.51
CA LYS A 146 5.54 21.85 -26.56
C LYS A 146 6.96 21.41 -26.16
N LYS A 147 7.72 22.27 -25.47
CA LYS A 147 9.12 21.98 -25.09
C LYS A 147 9.27 21.10 -23.85
N GLN A 148 8.22 20.93 -23.06
CA GLN A 148 8.27 20.31 -21.73
C GLN A 148 7.42 19.05 -21.64
N MET A 149 6.31 18.98 -22.40
CA MET A 149 5.40 17.84 -22.38
C MET A 149 6.14 16.58 -22.87
N PRO A 150 6.00 15.44 -22.17
CA PRO A 150 6.54 14.17 -22.65
C PRO A 150 6.07 13.85 -24.08
N PRO A 151 6.95 13.32 -24.96
CA PRO A 151 6.61 13.12 -26.38
C PRO A 151 5.42 12.20 -26.64
N LEU A 152 5.25 11.16 -25.82
CA LEU A 152 4.18 10.17 -26.01
C LEU A 152 2.80 10.78 -25.71
N GLU A 153 2.68 11.50 -24.59
CA GLU A 153 1.46 12.22 -24.21
C GLU A 153 1.16 13.38 -25.18
N TYR A 154 2.20 14.06 -25.67
CA TYR A 154 2.05 15.09 -26.69
C TYR A 154 1.52 14.49 -28.01
N GLY A 155 2.11 13.38 -28.47
CA GLY A 155 1.69 12.66 -29.67
C GLY A 155 0.28 12.07 -29.55
N ALA A 156 -0.07 11.52 -28.39
CA ALA A 156 -1.42 11.03 -28.07
C ALA A 156 -2.46 12.13 -28.23
N LEU A 157 -2.28 13.28 -27.58
CA LEU A 157 -3.20 14.41 -27.72
C LEU A 157 -3.29 14.94 -29.15
N GLN A 158 -2.20 14.89 -29.93
CA GLN A 158 -2.22 15.24 -31.35
C GLN A 158 -2.95 14.22 -32.23
N ALA A 159 -2.90 12.95 -31.88
CA ALA A 159 -3.67 11.90 -32.55
C ALA A 159 -5.15 12.06 -32.22
N ASP A 160 -5.49 12.24 -30.95
CA ASP A 160 -6.87 12.39 -30.49
C ASP A 160 -7.53 13.66 -31.06
N LEU A 161 -6.81 14.78 -31.15
CA LEU A 161 -7.32 15.98 -31.84
C LEU A 161 -7.52 15.80 -33.35
N ALA A 162 -6.82 14.85 -33.97
CA ALA A 162 -6.98 14.52 -35.38
C ALA A 162 -8.07 13.47 -35.63
N HIS A 163 -8.69 12.94 -34.57
CA HIS A 163 -9.75 11.94 -34.66
C HIS A 163 -10.92 12.45 -35.53
N PRO A 164 -11.55 11.61 -36.39
CA PRO A 164 -12.70 11.99 -37.20
C PRO A 164 -13.87 12.58 -36.42
N ASP A 165 -14.16 12.05 -35.22
CA ASP A 165 -15.18 12.58 -34.31
C ASP A 165 -14.84 14.00 -33.77
N CYS A 166 -13.59 14.43 -33.88
CA CYS A 166 -13.15 15.81 -33.63
C CYS A 166 -13.09 16.68 -34.91
N GLY A 167 -13.58 16.16 -36.05
CA GLY A 167 -13.55 16.84 -37.35
C GLY A 167 -12.28 16.64 -38.16
N GLY A 168 -11.44 15.64 -37.82
CA GLY A 168 -10.23 15.30 -38.56
C GLY A 168 -10.46 14.36 -39.76
N ASP A 169 -9.39 14.13 -40.53
CA ASP A 169 -9.37 13.19 -41.66
C ASP A 169 -8.99 11.77 -41.20
N GLU A 170 -9.80 10.78 -41.57
CA GLU A 170 -9.64 9.37 -41.13
C GLU A 170 -8.30 8.76 -41.56
N ALA A 171 -7.85 9.02 -42.79
CA ALA A 171 -6.61 8.47 -43.31
C ALA A 171 -5.37 9.11 -42.66
N ALA A 172 -5.38 10.43 -42.48
CA ALA A 172 -4.31 11.14 -41.79
C ALA A 172 -4.26 10.78 -40.29
N TRP A 173 -5.42 10.58 -39.67
CA TRP A 173 -5.52 10.16 -38.27
C TRP A 173 -4.96 8.76 -38.05
N ILE A 174 -5.38 7.76 -38.83
CA ILE A 174 -4.89 6.38 -38.65
C ILE A 174 -3.39 6.27 -38.94
N ALA A 175 -2.86 7.02 -39.92
CA ALA A 175 -1.43 7.09 -40.18
C ALA A 175 -0.66 7.67 -38.97
N ARG A 176 -1.16 8.76 -38.38
CA ARG A 176 -0.58 9.34 -37.17
C ARG A 176 -0.65 8.39 -35.99
N LEU A 177 -1.78 7.70 -35.83
CA LEU A 177 -1.95 6.70 -34.77
C LEU A 177 -0.96 5.56 -34.94
N GLY A 178 -0.81 5.05 -36.17
CA GLY A 178 0.19 4.05 -36.54
C GLY A 178 1.62 4.49 -36.21
N GLU A 179 2.02 5.71 -36.56
CA GLU A 179 3.33 6.27 -36.17
C GLU A 179 3.51 6.33 -34.64
N LEU A 180 2.47 6.78 -33.92
CA LEU A 180 2.49 6.91 -32.47
C LEU A 180 2.69 5.56 -31.78
N CYS A 181 1.97 4.52 -32.22
CA CYS A 181 2.03 3.18 -31.64
C CYS A 181 3.09 2.26 -32.30
N ARG A 182 3.89 2.79 -33.23
CA ARG A 182 4.93 2.05 -33.97
C ARG A 182 4.38 0.94 -34.87
N GLN A 183 3.17 1.11 -35.37
CA GLN A 183 2.52 0.27 -36.37
C GLN A 183 2.17 1.13 -37.61
N PRO A 184 3.15 1.57 -38.42
CA PRO A 184 2.89 2.47 -39.56
C PRO A 184 1.97 1.88 -40.64
N GLN A 185 1.79 0.56 -40.64
CA GLN A 185 0.90 -0.20 -41.52
C GLN A 185 -0.54 -0.31 -41.00
N LEU A 186 -0.86 0.33 -39.86
CA LEU A 186 -2.19 0.30 -39.27
C LEU A 186 -3.22 0.86 -40.25
N ALA A 187 -4.33 0.15 -40.39
CA ALA A 187 -5.43 0.49 -41.28
C ALA A 187 -6.77 0.22 -40.59
N LEU A 188 -7.84 0.73 -41.19
CA LEU A 188 -9.20 0.46 -40.76
C LEU A 188 -9.94 -0.34 -41.82
N ASP A 189 -10.77 -1.28 -41.35
CA ASP A 189 -11.77 -1.97 -42.16
C ASP A 189 -12.71 -0.92 -42.80
N PRO A 190 -13.02 -1.04 -44.10
CA PRO A 190 -13.95 -0.13 -44.76
C PRO A 190 -15.39 -0.22 -44.24
N ASP A 191 -15.78 -1.29 -43.53
CA ASP A 191 -17.09 -1.39 -42.91
C ASP A 191 -17.23 -0.41 -41.73
N ARG A 192 -17.90 0.71 -42.00
CA ARG A 192 -18.18 1.78 -41.04
C ARG A 192 -19.31 1.45 -40.05
N SER A 193 -19.98 0.31 -40.20
CA SER A 193 -20.97 -0.15 -39.22
C SER A 193 -20.31 -0.71 -37.95
N LEU A 194 -19.03 -1.09 -38.05
CA LEU A 194 -18.25 -1.59 -36.93
C LEU A 194 -17.74 -0.45 -36.04
N PRO A 195 -17.64 -0.67 -34.71
CA PRO A 195 -16.95 0.26 -33.82
C PRO A 195 -15.49 0.47 -34.24
N TRP A 196 -14.91 1.63 -33.90
CA TRP A 196 -13.56 2.01 -34.32
C TRP A 196 -12.49 0.94 -34.00
N PHE A 197 -12.51 0.39 -32.79
CA PHE A 197 -11.55 -0.64 -32.39
C PHE A 197 -11.69 -1.93 -33.22
N ASP A 198 -12.93 -2.36 -33.50
CA ASP A 198 -13.22 -3.59 -34.24
C ASP A 198 -12.88 -3.48 -35.74
N ARG A 199 -12.64 -2.25 -36.22
CA ARG A 199 -12.13 -1.94 -37.56
C ARG A 199 -10.61 -2.07 -37.68
N LEU A 200 -9.86 -2.26 -36.60
CA LEU A 200 -8.39 -2.32 -36.70
C LEU A 200 -7.91 -3.47 -37.61
N ARG A 201 -7.06 -3.13 -38.58
CA ARG A 201 -6.40 -4.06 -39.50
C ARG A 201 -4.94 -3.68 -39.66
N ALA A 202 -4.12 -4.64 -40.04
CA ALA A 202 -2.75 -4.40 -40.49
C ALA A 202 -2.37 -5.48 -41.51
N PRO A 203 -1.78 -5.11 -42.67
CA PRO A 203 -1.32 -6.11 -43.63
C PRO A 203 -0.20 -6.93 -43.01
N ALA A 204 -0.30 -8.26 -43.16
CA ALA A 204 0.70 -9.18 -42.66
C ALA A 204 1.96 -9.14 -43.53
N GLY A 205 3.13 -9.17 -42.90
CA GLY A 205 4.39 -9.45 -43.58
C GLY A 205 4.51 -10.91 -44.04
N PRO A 206 5.70 -11.34 -44.51
CA PRO A 206 5.96 -12.72 -44.89
C PRO A 206 5.59 -13.72 -43.78
N LYS A 207 4.91 -14.80 -44.15
CA LYS A 207 4.50 -15.85 -43.22
C LYS A 207 5.69 -16.72 -42.80
N VAL A 208 5.73 -17.12 -41.53
CA VAL A 208 6.74 -18.01 -40.92
C VAL A 208 6.02 -19.26 -40.42
N GLY A 209 6.15 -20.36 -41.17
CA GLY A 209 5.46 -21.63 -40.87
C GLY A 209 6.34 -22.78 -40.38
N ALA A 210 7.67 -22.68 -40.51
CA ALA A 210 8.61 -23.75 -40.14
C ALA A 210 9.09 -23.69 -38.67
N GLY A 211 8.54 -22.78 -37.87
CA GLY A 211 8.91 -22.62 -36.47
C GLY A 211 8.12 -23.51 -35.50
N PRO A 212 8.49 -23.53 -34.22
CA PRO A 212 7.78 -24.28 -33.18
C PRO A 212 6.30 -23.85 -33.04
N LYS A 213 5.47 -24.78 -32.54
CA LYS A 213 4.04 -24.52 -32.31
C LYS A 213 3.86 -23.59 -31.12
N ILE A 214 3.03 -22.56 -31.29
CA ILE A 214 2.64 -21.62 -30.24
C ILE A 214 1.17 -21.84 -29.87
N TRP A 215 0.90 -22.16 -28.62
CA TRP A 215 -0.45 -22.16 -28.07
C TRP A 215 -0.82 -20.75 -27.60
N VAL A 216 -1.92 -20.20 -28.10
CA VAL A 216 -2.46 -18.90 -27.69
C VAL A 216 -3.71 -19.12 -26.87
N VAL A 217 -3.64 -18.81 -25.57
CA VAL A 217 -4.75 -18.95 -24.63
C VAL A 217 -5.56 -17.66 -24.58
N MET A 218 -6.85 -17.77 -24.85
CA MET A 218 -7.82 -16.67 -24.71
C MET A 218 -8.92 -17.10 -23.74
N THR A 219 -9.33 -16.21 -22.84
CA THR A 219 -10.46 -16.48 -21.92
C THR A 219 -11.57 -15.50 -22.17
N ALA A 220 -12.79 -16.00 -22.32
CA ALA A 220 -13.98 -15.21 -22.60
C ALA A 220 -15.04 -15.42 -21.51
N TYR A 221 -15.75 -14.36 -21.16
CA TYR A 221 -16.98 -14.43 -20.36
C TYR A 221 -17.94 -13.37 -20.88
N GLN A 222 -19.14 -13.81 -21.28
CA GLN A 222 -20.13 -13.00 -21.98
C GLN A 222 -19.54 -12.30 -23.21
N PRO A 223 -18.88 -13.04 -24.13
CA PRO A 223 -18.16 -12.44 -25.25
C PRO A 223 -19.08 -11.68 -26.21
N ASP A 224 -18.53 -10.66 -26.85
CA ASP A 224 -19.15 -9.95 -27.95
C ASP A 224 -18.24 -10.01 -29.19
N ARG A 225 -18.47 -9.10 -30.15
CA ARG A 225 -17.69 -9.05 -31.39
C ARG A 225 -16.20 -8.82 -31.18
N ALA A 226 -15.78 -8.28 -30.02
CA ALA A 226 -14.37 -8.10 -29.73
C ALA A 226 -13.59 -9.43 -29.77
N LEU A 227 -14.24 -10.55 -29.41
CA LEU A 227 -13.66 -11.89 -29.51
C LEU A 227 -13.26 -12.22 -30.96
N ILE A 228 -14.13 -11.91 -31.92
CA ILE A 228 -13.88 -12.15 -33.34
C ILE A 228 -12.70 -11.31 -33.81
N THR A 229 -12.68 -10.01 -33.48
CA THR A 229 -11.57 -9.11 -33.81
C THR A 229 -10.24 -9.59 -33.22
N ALA A 230 -10.24 -10.06 -31.97
CA ALA A 230 -9.05 -10.57 -31.32
C ALA A 230 -8.51 -11.84 -32.01
N VAL A 231 -9.39 -12.81 -32.31
CA VAL A 231 -9.02 -14.05 -33.02
C VAL A 231 -8.53 -13.75 -34.44
N GLU A 232 -9.24 -12.92 -35.21
CA GLU A 232 -8.83 -12.51 -36.56
C GLU A 232 -7.44 -11.85 -36.55
N SER A 233 -7.14 -11.02 -35.54
CA SER A 233 -5.83 -10.36 -35.42
C SER A 233 -4.68 -11.36 -35.26
N LEU A 234 -4.89 -12.44 -34.49
CA LEU A 234 -3.92 -13.51 -34.33
C LEU A 234 -3.74 -14.31 -35.63
N LEU A 235 -4.85 -14.67 -36.29
CA LEU A 235 -4.83 -15.46 -37.53
C LEU A 235 -4.19 -14.70 -38.69
N ALA A 236 -4.33 -13.36 -38.70
CA ALA A 236 -3.66 -12.49 -39.65
C ALA A 236 -2.14 -12.40 -39.44
N GLY A 237 -1.63 -12.82 -38.28
CA GLY A 237 -0.21 -12.74 -37.90
C GLY A 237 0.78 -13.43 -38.83
N THR A 238 2.05 -13.05 -38.74
CA THR A 238 3.14 -13.60 -39.57
C THR A 238 3.48 -15.04 -39.17
N TRP A 239 3.41 -15.39 -37.88
CA TRP A 239 3.60 -16.75 -37.41
C TRP A 239 2.37 -17.60 -37.73
N THR A 240 2.52 -18.72 -38.43
CA THR A 240 1.35 -19.54 -38.85
C THR A 240 1.20 -20.84 -38.07
N ASN A 241 2.29 -21.37 -37.49
CA ASN A 241 2.24 -22.58 -36.66
C ASN A 241 1.77 -22.24 -35.24
N LEU A 242 0.47 -22.04 -35.09
CA LEU A 242 -0.19 -21.69 -33.83
C LEU A 242 -1.52 -22.41 -33.67
N GLU A 243 -1.97 -22.53 -32.43
CA GLU A 243 -3.33 -22.97 -32.08
C GLU A 243 -3.92 -21.99 -31.06
N VAL A 244 -5.15 -21.53 -31.31
CA VAL A 244 -5.87 -20.60 -30.43
C VAL A 244 -6.86 -21.39 -29.61
N VAL A 245 -6.69 -21.40 -28.29
CA VAL A 245 -7.61 -22.04 -27.34
C VAL A 245 -8.43 -20.96 -26.66
N VAL A 246 -9.68 -20.82 -27.09
CA VAL A 246 -10.67 -19.92 -26.49
C VAL A 246 -11.43 -20.68 -25.42
N VAL A 247 -11.29 -20.28 -24.16
CA VAL A 247 -12.04 -20.86 -23.04
C VAL A 247 -13.19 -19.93 -22.64
N ASP A 248 -14.42 -20.38 -22.88
CA ASP A 248 -15.65 -19.76 -22.39
C ASP A 248 -15.85 -20.11 -20.90
N ASP A 249 -15.80 -19.10 -20.03
CA ASP A 249 -15.93 -19.22 -18.57
C ASP A 249 -17.40 -19.22 -18.11
N ALA A 250 -18.22 -20.07 -18.74
CA ALA A 250 -19.64 -20.29 -18.48
C ALA A 250 -20.53 -19.06 -18.80
N SER A 251 -20.46 -18.53 -20.02
CA SER A 251 -21.20 -17.33 -20.43
C SER A 251 -22.72 -17.51 -20.57
N GLY A 252 -23.20 -18.75 -20.80
CA GLY A 252 -24.60 -19.05 -21.14
C GLY A 252 -24.78 -19.50 -22.58
N GLU A 253 -25.98 -19.97 -22.95
CA GLU A 253 -26.28 -20.47 -24.31
C GLU A 253 -26.54 -19.34 -25.31
N GLU A 254 -26.95 -18.17 -24.84
CA GLU A 254 -27.16 -16.98 -25.67
C GLU A 254 -25.87 -16.49 -26.34
N TYR A 255 -24.70 -16.87 -25.80
CA TYR A 255 -23.38 -16.59 -26.38
C TYR A 255 -22.86 -17.73 -27.28
N GLY A 256 -23.63 -18.81 -27.46
CA GLY A 256 -23.30 -19.90 -28.38
C GLY A 256 -22.97 -19.42 -29.80
N PRO A 257 -23.80 -18.56 -30.44
CA PRO A 257 -23.56 -18.12 -31.80
C PRO A 257 -22.21 -17.43 -32.02
N ILE A 258 -21.77 -16.55 -31.11
CA ILE A 258 -20.48 -15.84 -31.24
C ILE A 258 -19.28 -16.77 -30.98
N LEU A 259 -19.47 -17.79 -30.13
CA LEU A 259 -18.46 -18.82 -29.87
C LEU A 259 -18.32 -19.78 -31.06
N ASP A 260 -19.44 -20.17 -31.67
CA ASP A 260 -19.47 -20.98 -32.88
C ASP A 260 -18.85 -20.23 -34.07
N GLU A 261 -19.12 -18.93 -34.18
CA GLU A 261 -18.49 -18.05 -35.16
C GLU A 261 -16.97 -18.02 -34.97
N ALA A 262 -16.48 -17.83 -33.73
CA ALA A 262 -15.05 -17.84 -33.44
C ALA A 262 -14.39 -19.18 -33.82
N ALA A 263 -15.02 -20.31 -33.50
CA ALA A 263 -14.53 -21.64 -33.88
C ALA A 263 -14.53 -21.86 -35.41
N ALA A 264 -15.46 -21.25 -36.13
CA ALA A 264 -15.58 -21.39 -37.58
C ALA A 264 -14.58 -20.53 -38.38
N LEU A 265 -13.87 -19.60 -37.73
CA LEU A 265 -12.91 -18.71 -38.41
C LEU A 265 -11.73 -19.47 -39.04
N ASP A 266 -11.20 -20.48 -38.36
CA ASP A 266 -10.03 -21.24 -38.80
C ASP A 266 -9.94 -22.58 -38.03
N GLU A 267 -9.45 -23.64 -38.67
CA GLU A 267 -9.29 -24.96 -38.04
C GLU A 267 -8.33 -24.97 -36.83
N ARG A 268 -7.47 -23.95 -36.72
CA ARG A 268 -6.55 -23.72 -35.60
C ARG A 268 -7.24 -23.10 -34.37
N VAL A 269 -8.54 -22.80 -34.43
CA VAL A 269 -9.29 -22.21 -33.32
C VAL A 269 -10.11 -23.28 -32.62
N ARG A 270 -9.81 -23.51 -31.34
CA ARG A 270 -10.51 -24.45 -30.48
C ARG A 270 -11.26 -23.71 -29.38
N VAL A 271 -12.57 -23.91 -29.32
CA VAL A 271 -13.42 -23.37 -28.24
C VAL A 271 -13.68 -24.45 -27.19
N VAL A 272 -13.47 -24.11 -25.92
CA VAL A 272 -13.73 -24.97 -24.75
C VAL A 272 -14.70 -24.26 -23.82
N ARG A 273 -15.85 -24.87 -23.54
CA ARG A 273 -16.89 -24.29 -22.67
C ARG A 273 -16.82 -24.89 -21.28
N LYS A 274 -16.75 -24.03 -20.25
CA LYS A 274 -16.82 -24.43 -18.84
C LYS A 274 -18.26 -24.47 -18.35
N GLU A 275 -18.54 -25.36 -17.41
CA GLU A 275 -19.86 -25.44 -16.75
C GLU A 275 -20.05 -24.37 -15.66
N VAL A 276 -18.95 -23.97 -15.00
CA VAL A 276 -18.99 -23.05 -13.86
C VAL A 276 -17.98 -21.93 -14.06
N ASN A 277 -18.48 -20.69 -13.88
CA ASN A 277 -17.65 -19.50 -13.89
C ASN A 277 -16.63 -19.54 -12.73
N GLY A 278 -15.35 -19.54 -13.07
CA GLY A 278 -14.24 -19.55 -12.10
C GLY A 278 -13.36 -18.29 -12.16
N GLY A 279 -13.62 -17.40 -13.11
CA GLY A 279 -12.76 -16.27 -13.45
C GLY A 279 -11.65 -16.64 -14.45
N THR A 280 -11.03 -15.60 -15.01
CA THR A 280 -10.02 -15.71 -16.10
C THR A 280 -8.88 -16.68 -15.77
N PHE A 281 -8.37 -16.71 -14.53
CA PHE A 281 -7.23 -17.59 -14.20
C PHE A 281 -7.62 -19.07 -14.11
N ALA A 282 -8.82 -19.39 -13.62
CA ALA A 282 -9.35 -20.75 -13.69
C ALA A 282 -9.61 -21.19 -15.14
N ALA A 283 -10.05 -20.25 -16.01
CA ALA A 283 -10.19 -20.50 -17.44
C ALA A 283 -8.83 -20.71 -18.14
N ARG A 284 -7.79 -19.91 -17.81
CA ARG A 284 -6.41 -20.14 -18.29
C ARG A 284 -5.86 -21.49 -17.84
N ASN A 285 -6.11 -21.89 -16.59
CA ASN A 285 -5.73 -23.22 -16.10
C ASN A 285 -6.45 -24.35 -16.86
N THR A 286 -7.70 -24.13 -17.29
CA THR A 286 -8.43 -25.09 -18.14
C THR A 286 -7.77 -25.21 -19.52
N ALA A 287 -7.32 -24.10 -20.10
CA ALA A 287 -6.54 -24.15 -21.34
C ALA A 287 -5.20 -24.89 -21.14
N PHE A 288 -4.52 -24.70 -20.01
CA PHE A 288 -3.31 -25.45 -19.68
C PHE A 288 -3.57 -26.96 -19.60
N ASP A 289 -4.69 -27.39 -19.02
CA ASP A 289 -5.06 -28.81 -19.02
C ASP A 289 -5.29 -29.31 -20.45
N CYS A 290 -5.92 -28.52 -21.34
CA CYS A 290 -6.06 -28.91 -22.75
C CYS A 290 -4.69 -29.06 -23.44
N ILE A 291 -3.77 -28.11 -23.22
CA ILE A 291 -2.44 -28.10 -23.83
C ILE A 291 -1.58 -29.26 -23.33
N LEU A 292 -1.61 -29.55 -22.02
CA LEU A 292 -0.81 -30.62 -21.41
C LEU A 292 -1.30 -32.02 -21.76
N ASN A 293 -2.60 -32.17 -22.04
CA ASN A 293 -3.20 -33.45 -22.44
C ASN A 293 -3.20 -33.65 -23.97
N ASP A 294 -2.77 -32.65 -24.74
CA ASP A 294 -2.70 -32.77 -26.19
C ASP A 294 -1.51 -33.68 -26.59
N GLY A 295 -1.74 -34.56 -27.56
CA GLY A 295 -0.70 -35.46 -28.08
C GLY A 295 0.34 -34.73 -28.94
N ASP A 296 0.03 -33.52 -29.39
CA ASP A 296 0.94 -32.63 -30.11
C ASP A 296 1.64 -31.71 -29.11
N THR A 297 2.90 -32.04 -28.80
CA THR A 297 3.68 -31.27 -27.82
C THR A 297 4.10 -29.93 -28.41
N GLY A 298 3.23 -28.92 -28.35
CA GLY A 298 3.68 -27.56 -28.66
C GLY A 298 4.72 -27.07 -27.65
N ASP A 299 5.59 -26.18 -28.12
CA ASP A 299 6.80 -25.79 -27.39
C ASP A 299 6.59 -24.56 -26.52
N PHE A 300 5.68 -23.67 -26.94
CA PHE A 300 5.47 -22.37 -26.31
C PHE A 300 3.99 -22.09 -26.05
N VAL A 301 3.72 -21.37 -24.97
CA VAL A 301 2.39 -20.92 -24.58
C VAL A 301 2.41 -19.41 -24.41
N THR A 302 1.39 -18.73 -24.90
CA THR A 302 1.16 -17.30 -24.69
C THR A 302 -0.32 -16.99 -24.54
N GLY A 303 -0.68 -15.74 -24.25
CA GLY A 303 -2.05 -15.28 -24.13
C GLY A 303 -2.38 -14.12 -25.06
N LEU A 304 -3.68 -13.85 -25.21
CA LEU A 304 -4.25 -12.58 -25.64
C LEU A 304 -5.60 -12.46 -24.92
N ASP A 305 -5.92 -11.29 -24.36
CA ASP A 305 -7.25 -11.08 -23.79
C ASP A 305 -8.30 -10.99 -24.92
N SER A 306 -9.53 -11.46 -24.68
CA SER A 306 -10.52 -11.67 -25.74
C SER A 306 -11.05 -10.38 -26.38
N ASP A 307 -10.68 -9.22 -25.84
CA ASP A 307 -11.05 -7.89 -26.30
C ASP A 307 -9.86 -7.06 -26.81
N ASP A 308 -8.66 -7.63 -26.79
CA ASP A 308 -7.41 -7.00 -27.24
C ASP A 308 -7.06 -7.36 -28.69
N TRP A 309 -6.22 -6.53 -29.33
CA TRP A 309 -5.77 -6.74 -30.70
C TRP A 309 -4.26 -6.98 -30.76
N ALA A 310 -3.83 -7.97 -31.54
CA ALA A 310 -2.42 -8.28 -31.75
C ALA A 310 -1.91 -7.76 -33.10
N ALA A 311 -0.75 -7.08 -33.08
CA ALA A 311 -0.06 -6.70 -34.31
C ALA A 311 0.45 -7.95 -35.06
N PRO A 312 0.58 -7.90 -36.40
CA PRO A 312 0.89 -9.09 -37.19
C PRO A 312 2.22 -9.78 -36.79
N ASP A 313 3.20 -9.03 -36.31
CA ASP A 313 4.53 -9.52 -35.92
C ASP A 313 4.66 -9.87 -34.42
N ARG A 314 3.59 -9.70 -33.62
CA ARG A 314 3.60 -9.87 -32.16
C ARG A 314 4.20 -11.21 -31.72
N LEU A 315 3.73 -12.32 -32.31
CA LEU A 315 4.19 -13.66 -31.94
C LEU A 315 5.66 -13.89 -32.34
N ALA A 316 6.08 -13.38 -33.50
CA ALA A 316 7.46 -13.47 -33.97
C ALA A 316 8.43 -12.69 -33.07
N HIS A 317 8.03 -11.47 -32.65
CA HIS A 317 8.81 -10.68 -31.70
C HIS A 317 8.91 -11.33 -30.32
N SER A 318 7.82 -11.93 -29.85
CA SER A 318 7.76 -12.58 -28.54
C SER A 318 8.65 -13.83 -28.49
N ILE A 319 8.66 -14.64 -29.56
CA ILE A 319 9.37 -15.92 -29.57
C ILE A 319 10.86 -15.79 -29.91
N ALA A 320 11.27 -14.79 -30.70
CA ALA A 320 12.63 -14.70 -31.21
C ALA A 320 13.72 -14.81 -30.12
N PRO A 321 13.65 -14.09 -28.98
CA PRO A 321 14.65 -14.23 -27.91
C PRO A 321 14.66 -15.62 -27.24
N LEU A 322 13.50 -16.30 -27.19
CA LEU A 322 13.39 -17.65 -26.65
C LEU A 322 14.00 -18.69 -27.61
N LEU A 323 14.06 -18.42 -28.91
CA LEU A 323 14.75 -19.30 -29.86
C LEU A 323 16.27 -19.08 -29.82
N GLU A 324 16.70 -17.84 -29.57
CA GLU A 324 18.11 -17.47 -29.48
C GLU A 324 18.77 -17.97 -28.18
N ASP A 325 18.04 -17.94 -27.05
CA ASP A 325 18.56 -18.32 -25.74
C ASP A 325 17.75 -19.47 -25.10
N PRO A 326 18.30 -20.70 -25.05
CA PRO A 326 17.72 -21.83 -24.35
C PRO A 326 17.48 -21.61 -22.84
N GLU A 327 18.27 -20.77 -22.18
CA GLU A 327 18.15 -20.48 -20.74
C GLU A 327 16.98 -19.54 -20.45
N LEU A 328 16.58 -18.74 -21.43
CA LEU A 328 15.40 -17.88 -21.33
C LEU A 328 14.13 -18.73 -21.29
N GLN A 329 13.32 -18.52 -20.25
CA GLN A 329 12.09 -19.29 -20.00
C GLN A 329 10.83 -18.53 -20.38
N LEU A 330 10.86 -17.18 -20.30
CA LEU A 330 9.69 -16.35 -20.54
C LEU A 330 10.09 -14.98 -21.13
N THR A 331 9.34 -14.53 -22.13
CA THR A 331 9.32 -13.15 -22.62
C THR A 331 7.96 -12.50 -22.39
N TYR A 332 7.90 -11.17 -22.32
CA TYR A 332 6.64 -10.42 -22.30
C TYR A 332 6.86 -8.99 -22.82
N SER A 333 5.86 -8.42 -23.48
CA SER A 333 5.93 -7.09 -24.11
C SER A 333 5.12 -6.03 -23.36
N GLU A 334 4.99 -4.87 -23.98
CA GLU A 334 4.18 -3.75 -23.52
C GLU A 334 2.91 -3.64 -24.38
N ALA A 335 1.81 -3.22 -23.78
CA ALA A 335 0.59 -2.89 -24.51
C ALA A 335 0.44 -1.38 -24.67
N PHE A 336 -0.12 -0.98 -25.81
CA PHE A 336 -0.65 0.36 -26.05
C PHE A 336 -2.12 0.41 -25.65
N LEU A 337 -2.52 1.42 -24.89
CA LEU A 337 -3.86 1.52 -24.31
C LEU A 337 -4.77 2.39 -25.18
N PHE A 338 -5.96 1.90 -25.48
CA PHE A 338 -6.95 2.60 -26.30
C PHE A 338 -8.35 2.57 -25.67
N GLY A 339 -9.12 3.62 -25.88
CA GLY A 339 -10.58 3.59 -25.75
C GLY A 339 -11.24 2.74 -26.83
N GLU A 340 -12.54 2.47 -26.70
CA GLU A 340 -13.34 1.77 -27.72
C GLU A 340 -13.38 2.56 -29.05
N ASP A 341 -13.23 3.87 -28.95
CA ASP A 341 -13.13 4.84 -30.04
C ASP A 341 -11.69 5.03 -30.54
N LEU A 342 -10.72 4.23 -30.10
CA LEU A 342 -9.28 4.42 -30.37
C LEU A 342 -8.72 5.77 -29.87
N THR A 343 -9.42 6.46 -28.95
CA THR A 343 -8.84 7.58 -28.21
C THR A 343 -7.75 7.06 -27.28
N VAL A 344 -6.58 7.72 -27.31
CA VAL A 344 -5.41 7.35 -26.52
C VAL A 344 -5.43 8.03 -25.15
N THR A 345 -5.80 9.32 -25.13
CA THR A 345 -5.68 10.15 -23.94
C THR A 345 -6.71 9.81 -22.88
N ARG A 346 -6.21 9.59 -21.66
CA ARG A 346 -7.02 9.61 -20.43
C ARG A 346 -6.32 10.44 -19.36
N PRO A 347 -7.00 11.39 -18.69
CA PRO A 347 -6.37 12.26 -17.70
C PRO A 347 -5.56 11.47 -16.66
N GLY A 348 -4.26 11.75 -16.59
CA GLY A 348 -3.34 11.18 -15.60
C GLY A 348 -3.15 9.67 -15.67
N ARG A 349 -3.55 9.03 -16.77
CA ARG A 349 -3.26 7.61 -17.04
C ARG A 349 -2.05 7.50 -17.95
N VAL A 350 -1.36 6.38 -17.83
CA VAL A 350 -0.29 6.01 -18.76
C VAL A 350 -0.88 5.65 -20.13
N VAL A 351 -0.12 5.87 -21.20
CA VAL A 351 -0.48 5.50 -22.57
C VAL A 351 -0.09 4.05 -22.89
N THR A 352 0.98 3.57 -22.25
CA THR A 352 1.45 2.19 -22.37
C THR A 352 1.57 1.52 -21.01
N THR A 353 1.45 0.21 -20.98
CA THR A 353 1.59 -0.61 -19.76
C THR A 353 2.32 -1.91 -20.07
N VAL A 354 2.85 -2.56 -19.04
CA VAL A 354 3.28 -3.96 -19.17
C VAL A 354 2.07 -4.82 -19.53
N SER A 355 2.20 -5.66 -20.56
CA SER A 355 1.17 -6.63 -20.93
C SER A 355 1.52 -7.99 -20.35
N THR A 356 0.94 -8.33 -19.21
CA THR A 356 1.07 -9.68 -18.63
C THR A 356 0.29 -10.72 -19.42
N ALA A 357 -0.77 -10.34 -20.15
CA ALA A 357 -1.43 -11.23 -21.11
C ALA A 357 -0.47 -11.66 -22.24
N SER A 358 0.51 -10.81 -22.58
CA SER A 358 1.47 -11.10 -23.65
C SER A 358 2.57 -12.09 -23.30
N MET A 359 2.65 -12.56 -22.05
CA MET A 359 3.69 -13.50 -21.61
C MET A 359 3.76 -14.68 -22.57
N MET A 360 4.94 -14.93 -23.12
CA MET A 360 5.25 -16.13 -23.90
C MET A 360 6.29 -16.92 -23.15
N PHE A 361 6.03 -18.20 -22.90
CA PHE A 361 6.92 -19.04 -22.11
C PHE A 361 7.00 -20.44 -22.68
N ARG A 362 8.12 -21.12 -22.39
CA ARG A 362 8.29 -22.54 -22.73
C ARG A 362 7.25 -23.36 -21.99
N ARG A 363 6.59 -24.31 -22.66
CA ARG A 363 5.58 -25.17 -22.03
C ARG A 363 6.10 -25.84 -20.75
N GLY A 364 7.38 -26.27 -20.73
CA GLY A 364 8.03 -26.89 -19.57
C GLY A 364 8.13 -26.01 -18.31
N VAL A 365 7.88 -24.70 -18.41
CA VAL A 365 7.71 -23.84 -17.22
C VAL A 365 6.59 -24.37 -16.33
N LEU A 366 5.50 -24.89 -16.92
CA LEU A 366 4.37 -25.47 -16.18
C LEU A 366 4.78 -26.70 -15.36
N ASP A 367 5.77 -27.47 -15.80
CA ASP A 367 6.25 -28.64 -15.05
C ASP A 367 6.91 -28.24 -13.73
N ARG A 368 7.51 -27.04 -13.67
CA ARG A 368 8.21 -26.54 -12.48
C ARG A 368 7.35 -25.66 -11.59
N ILE A 369 6.55 -24.77 -12.17
CA ILE A 369 5.77 -23.80 -11.37
C ILE A 369 4.28 -24.17 -11.29
N GLY A 370 3.78 -25.08 -12.13
CA GLY A 370 2.37 -25.42 -12.15
C GLY A 370 1.49 -24.31 -12.70
N TYR A 371 0.37 -24.07 -12.03
CA TYR A 371 -0.78 -23.32 -12.54
C TYR A 371 -0.78 -21.85 -12.09
N TYR A 372 -1.65 -21.03 -12.70
CA TYR A 372 -2.03 -19.75 -12.12
C TYR A 372 -2.77 -19.98 -10.81
N ASP A 373 -2.59 -19.07 -9.85
CA ASP A 373 -3.45 -19.01 -8.69
C ASP A 373 -4.89 -18.65 -9.09
N GLU A 374 -5.87 -19.44 -8.66
CA GLU A 374 -7.30 -19.29 -8.99
C GLU A 374 -7.98 -18.18 -8.18
N VAL A 375 -7.44 -16.96 -8.31
CA VAL A 375 -8.14 -15.73 -7.95
C VAL A 375 -8.81 -15.15 -9.18
N ARG A 376 -9.77 -14.24 -9.00
CA ARG A 376 -10.43 -13.57 -10.13
C ARG A 376 -9.51 -12.63 -10.90
N LYS A 377 -8.49 -12.09 -10.23
CA LYS A 377 -7.78 -10.88 -10.68
C LYS A 377 -6.35 -10.82 -10.10
N GLY A 378 -5.35 -10.65 -10.95
CA GLY A 378 -3.96 -10.32 -10.58
C GLY A 378 -2.98 -11.48 -10.47
N ALA A 379 -3.40 -12.72 -10.71
CA ALA A 379 -2.50 -13.89 -10.69
C ALA A 379 -1.50 -13.92 -11.84
N ASP A 380 -1.69 -13.11 -12.88
CA ASP A 380 -0.76 -12.94 -13.99
C ASP A 380 0.58 -12.33 -13.56
N THR A 381 0.50 -11.29 -12.73
CA THR A 381 1.69 -10.66 -12.14
C THR A 381 2.36 -11.59 -11.13
N GLU A 382 1.57 -12.35 -10.36
CA GLU A 382 2.08 -13.38 -9.45
C GLU A 382 2.85 -14.46 -10.22
N PHE A 383 2.25 -15.03 -11.27
CA PHE A 383 2.84 -16.07 -12.10
C PHE A 383 4.14 -15.61 -12.75
N LEU A 384 4.17 -14.40 -13.33
CA LEU A 384 5.39 -13.80 -13.88
C LEU A 384 6.52 -13.73 -12.84
N GLN A 385 6.20 -13.24 -11.64
CA GLN A 385 7.20 -13.10 -10.57
C GLN A 385 7.63 -14.45 -10.01
N ARG A 386 6.75 -15.45 -10.03
CA ARG A 386 7.05 -16.83 -9.63
C ARG A 386 7.98 -17.52 -10.62
N VAL A 387 7.79 -17.35 -11.93
CA VAL A 387 8.77 -17.81 -12.94
C VAL A 387 10.14 -17.20 -12.63
N SER A 388 10.19 -15.89 -12.41
CA SER A 388 11.43 -15.17 -12.08
C SER A 388 12.09 -15.69 -10.79
N ALA A 389 11.31 -16.03 -9.77
CA ALA A 389 11.81 -16.61 -8.52
C ALA A 389 12.33 -18.05 -8.70
N ALA A 390 11.63 -18.87 -9.49
CA ALA A 390 11.93 -20.29 -9.67
C ALA A 390 13.13 -20.55 -10.59
N PHE A 391 13.29 -19.74 -11.64
CA PHE A 391 14.33 -19.91 -12.67
C PHE A 391 15.42 -18.83 -12.60
N GLY A 392 15.24 -17.80 -11.77
CA GLY A 392 16.16 -16.68 -11.65
C GLY A 392 15.79 -15.50 -12.56
N LYS A 393 16.15 -14.28 -12.16
CA LYS A 393 15.70 -13.04 -12.82
C LYS A 393 16.13 -12.91 -14.28
N THR A 394 17.24 -13.52 -14.67
CA THR A 394 17.77 -13.47 -16.04
C THR A 394 17.03 -14.40 -16.99
N SER A 395 16.24 -15.35 -16.48
CA SER A 395 15.41 -16.26 -17.30
C SER A 395 14.12 -15.62 -17.81
N VAL A 396 13.85 -14.37 -17.43
CA VAL A 396 12.64 -13.61 -17.79
C VAL A 396 13.06 -12.31 -18.45
N GLN A 397 12.57 -12.06 -19.67
CA GLN A 397 12.92 -10.87 -20.44
C GLN A 397 11.69 -10.03 -20.78
N ARG A 398 11.77 -8.73 -20.45
CA ARG A 398 10.81 -7.74 -20.95
C ARG A 398 11.27 -7.20 -22.31
N LEU A 399 10.38 -7.22 -23.28
CA LEU A 399 10.59 -6.61 -24.61
C LEU A 399 10.22 -5.12 -24.54
N ASN A 400 11.19 -4.29 -24.17
CA ASN A 400 10.97 -2.87 -23.95
C ASN A 400 10.72 -2.12 -25.27
N GLY A 401 9.67 -1.28 -25.31
CA GLY A 401 9.35 -0.50 -26.51
C GLY A 401 8.72 -1.30 -27.64
N THR A 402 8.35 -2.55 -27.40
CA THR A 402 7.55 -3.36 -28.31
C THR A 402 6.07 -3.18 -27.96
N TRP A 403 5.34 -2.42 -28.79
CA TRP A 403 3.92 -2.07 -28.60
C TRP A 403 3.06 -2.81 -29.63
N ASP A 404 3.16 -4.12 -29.60
CA ASP A 404 2.53 -5.06 -30.56
C ASP A 404 1.24 -5.69 -30.02
N THR A 405 0.81 -5.26 -28.83
CA THR A 405 -0.50 -5.58 -28.25
C THR A 405 -1.25 -4.28 -28.00
N PHE A 406 -2.46 -4.15 -28.55
CA PHE A 406 -3.34 -3.02 -28.31
C PHE A 406 -4.42 -3.44 -27.34
N MET A 407 -4.40 -2.85 -26.15
CA MET A 407 -5.30 -3.20 -25.06
C MET A 407 -6.53 -2.31 -25.09
N ARG A 408 -7.70 -2.94 -25.26
CA ARG A 408 -8.98 -2.25 -25.30
C ARG A 408 -9.42 -1.89 -23.88
N GLN A 409 -9.81 -0.65 -23.67
CA GLN A 409 -10.27 -0.18 -22.36
C GLN A 409 -11.77 0.13 -22.37
N ALA A 410 -12.59 -0.93 -22.42
CA ALA A 410 -14.05 -0.86 -22.45
C ALA A 410 -14.70 -0.35 -21.14
N ALA A 411 -15.94 0.11 -21.21
CA ALA A 411 -16.68 0.64 -20.05
C ALA A 411 -17.00 -0.41 -18.97
N GLY A 412 -17.00 -1.71 -19.33
CA GLY A 412 -17.26 -2.84 -18.44
C GLY A 412 -16.06 -3.76 -18.16
N SER A 413 -14.83 -3.34 -18.50
CA SER A 413 -13.66 -4.24 -18.35
C SER A 413 -13.36 -4.57 -16.89
N LEU A 414 -12.97 -5.83 -16.62
CA LEU A 414 -12.72 -6.35 -15.27
C LEU A 414 -11.72 -5.51 -14.45
N SER A 415 -10.81 -4.78 -15.11
CA SER A 415 -9.76 -3.99 -14.48
C SER A 415 -10.15 -2.53 -14.24
N ARG A 416 -11.09 -1.96 -14.99
CA ARG A 416 -11.37 -0.52 -14.99
C ARG A 416 -11.80 0.01 -13.61
N ASP A 417 -12.68 -0.70 -12.92
CA ASP A 417 -13.19 -0.28 -11.60
C ASP A 417 -12.16 -0.44 -10.46
N GLU A 418 -11.04 -1.12 -10.73
CA GLU A 418 -10.01 -1.39 -9.72
C GLU A 418 -8.76 -0.53 -9.87
N PHE A 419 -8.68 0.30 -10.91
CA PHE A 419 -7.55 1.16 -11.17
C PHE A 419 -8.00 2.59 -11.46
N GLY A 420 -7.44 3.54 -10.72
CA GLY A 420 -7.54 4.97 -10.96
C GLY A 420 -6.16 5.56 -11.21
N SER A 421 -6.06 6.86 -11.52
CA SER A 421 -4.76 7.50 -11.57
C SER A 421 -4.11 7.47 -10.18
N GLY A 422 -3.05 6.70 -10.02
CA GLY A 422 -2.36 6.51 -8.73
C GLY A 422 -3.14 5.71 -7.68
N TRP A 423 -4.31 5.16 -8.00
CA TRP A 423 -5.13 4.35 -7.10
C TRP A 423 -5.29 2.92 -7.61
N LYS A 424 -5.30 1.96 -6.68
CA LYS A 424 -5.66 0.57 -6.91
C LYS A 424 -6.67 0.16 -5.85
N HIS A 425 -7.65 -0.65 -6.21
CA HIS A 425 -8.59 -1.21 -5.25
C HIS A 425 -7.83 -1.94 -4.11
N PRO A 426 -8.27 -1.82 -2.84
CA PRO A 426 -7.58 -2.42 -1.70
C PRO A 426 -7.27 -3.92 -1.86
N SER A 427 -8.16 -4.68 -2.52
CA SER A 427 -7.93 -6.11 -2.78
C SER A 427 -6.72 -6.37 -3.68
N ARG A 428 -6.49 -5.54 -4.71
CA ARG A 428 -5.32 -5.66 -5.58
C ARG A 428 -4.03 -5.45 -4.81
N ARG A 429 -4.01 -4.46 -3.92
CA ARG A 429 -2.83 -4.15 -3.10
C ARG A 429 -2.55 -5.24 -2.07
N ALA A 430 -3.60 -5.76 -1.43
CA ALA A 430 -3.46 -6.82 -0.45
C ALA A 430 -2.96 -8.12 -1.09
N TYR A 431 -3.48 -8.51 -2.26
CA TYR A 431 -2.95 -9.64 -3.03
C TYR A 431 -1.49 -9.42 -3.48
N GLN A 432 -1.14 -8.23 -3.96
CA GLN A 432 0.24 -7.87 -4.32
C GLN A 432 1.21 -7.87 -3.12
N SER A 433 0.68 -7.72 -1.90
CA SER A 433 1.46 -7.78 -0.67
C SER A 433 1.75 -9.21 -0.21
N SER A 434 0.95 -10.21 -0.61
CA SER A 434 0.95 -11.53 0.02
C SER A 434 1.98 -12.52 -0.55
N TYR A 435 2.10 -12.62 -1.87
CA TYR A 435 3.03 -13.56 -2.51
C TYR A 435 4.53 -13.22 -2.48
N PRO A 436 5.01 -11.96 -2.29
CA PRO A 436 6.45 -11.66 -2.33
C PRO A 436 7.30 -12.35 -1.25
N LEU A 437 6.69 -12.77 -0.13
CA LEU A 437 7.39 -13.56 0.88
C LEU A 437 7.70 -14.97 0.35
N TRP A 438 6.70 -15.66 -0.19
CA TRP A 438 6.84 -16.99 -0.78
C TRP A 438 7.82 -16.98 -1.95
N HIS A 439 7.75 -15.97 -2.83
CA HIS A 439 8.70 -15.84 -3.95
C HIS A 439 10.15 -15.68 -3.49
N ARG A 440 10.41 -14.98 -2.36
CA ARG A 440 11.76 -14.91 -1.79
C ARG A 440 12.24 -16.25 -1.25
N GLN A 441 11.34 -17.05 -0.65
CA GLN A 441 11.66 -18.40 -0.18
C GLN A 441 11.98 -19.32 -1.36
N ILE A 442 11.20 -19.26 -2.45
CA ILE A 442 11.50 -19.99 -3.69
C ILE A 442 12.90 -19.63 -4.20
N ALA A 443 13.20 -18.33 -4.32
CA ALA A 443 14.50 -17.86 -4.82
C ALA A 443 15.67 -18.25 -3.90
N ALA A 444 15.42 -18.49 -2.62
CA ALA A 444 16.39 -18.98 -1.65
C ALA A 444 16.50 -20.51 -1.60
N GLY A 445 15.65 -21.24 -2.34
CA GLY A 445 15.56 -22.71 -2.28
C GLY A 445 14.86 -23.24 -1.02
N GLU A 446 14.12 -22.39 -0.31
CA GLU A 446 13.43 -22.70 0.95
C GLU A 446 11.95 -23.12 0.75
N ALA A 447 11.40 -22.94 -0.46
CA ALA A 447 10.02 -23.28 -0.79
C ALA A 447 9.89 -23.84 -2.20
N ASP A 448 8.91 -24.74 -2.39
CA ASP A 448 8.54 -25.28 -3.69
C ASP A 448 7.81 -24.22 -4.53
N PRO A 449 8.24 -23.93 -5.78
CA PRO A 449 7.53 -23.03 -6.68
C PRO A 449 6.23 -23.62 -7.28
N TYR A 450 6.02 -24.93 -7.18
CA TYR A 450 4.88 -25.59 -7.80
C TYR A 450 3.56 -25.23 -7.09
N LEU A 451 2.61 -24.66 -7.85
CA LEU A 451 1.25 -24.42 -7.38
C LEU A 451 0.29 -25.31 -8.17
N SER A 452 -0.35 -26.26 -7.49
CA SER A 452 -1.44 -27.04 -8.06
C SER A 452 -2.67 -26.17 -8.31
N LYS A 453 -3.49 -26.52 -9.31
CA LYS A 453 -4.74 -25.81 -9.67
C LYS A 453 -5.67 -25.52 -8.47
N SER A 454 -5.83 -26.48 -7.55
CA SER A 454 -6.62 -26.31 -6.33
C SER A 454 -5.81 -26.79 -5.11
N PRO A 455 -4.91 -25.95 -4.57
CA PRO A 455 -4.01 -26.38 -3.52
C PRO A 455 -4.75 -26.59 -2.20
N ALA A 456 -4.49 -27.71 -1.52
CA ALA A 456 -5.07 -27.99 -0.20
C ALA A 456 -4.69 -26.92 0.84
N ARG A 457 -3.49 -26.35 0.73
CA ARG A 457 -3.03 -25.20 1.48
C ARG A 457 -2.36 -24.21 0.53
N ARG A 458 -2.81 -22.95 0.57
CA ARG A 458 -2.20 -21.88 -0.22
C ARG A 458 -0.86 -21.46 0.39
N PRO A 459 0.19 -21.20 -0.40
CA PRO A 459 1.47 -20.72 0.11
C PRO A 459 1.45 -19.25 0.55
N PHE A 460 0.43 -18.51 0.14
CA PHE A 460 0.19 -17.13 0.54
C PHE A 460 -1.32 -16.85 0.56
N TRP A 461 -1.71 -15.82 1.31
CA TRP A 461 -3.10 -15.42 1.45
C TRP A 461 -3.63 -14.70 0.20
N ALA A 462 -4.90 -14.92 -0.14
CA ALA A 462 -5.58 -14.13 -1.15
C ALA A 462 -6.83 -13.43 -0.59
N PRO A 463 -7.10 -12.18 -1.02
CA PRO A 463 -8.27 -11.46 -0.57
C PRO A 463 -9.56 -12.18 -0.87
N TYR A 464 -10.47 -12.14 0.09
CA TYR A 464 -11.77 -12.78 -0.01
C TYR A 464 -12.61 -12.22 -1.19
N HIS A 465 -12.52 -10.91 -1.46
CA HIS A 465 -13.12 -10.28 -2.65
C HIS A 465 -12.59 -10.83 -3.99
N THR A 466 -11.35 -11.34 -4.00
CA THR A 466 -10.71 -11.91 -5.20
C THR A 466 -10.78 -13.43 -5.26
N ALA A 467 -11.01 -14.10 -4.14
CA ALA A 467 -11.22 -15.54 -4.09
C ALA A 467 -12.58 -15.90 -4.71
N VAL A 468 -12.67 -17.08 -5.35
CA VAL A 468 -13.93 -17.64 -5.88
C VAL A 468 -14.77 -18.14 -4.70
N ALA A 469 -15.21 -17.23 -3.84
CA ALA A 469 -15.98 -17.60 -2.66
C ALA A 469 -17.46 -17.77 -2.99
N SER A 470 -18.08 -18.78 -2.41
CA SER A 470 -19.51 -19.06 -2.57
C SER A 470 -20.37 -17.92 -1.99
N LYS A 471 -21.58 -17.70 -2.53
CA LYS A 471 -22.49 -16.63 -2.04
C LYS A 471 -22.75 -16.68 -0.52
N GLY A 472 -22.64 -17.86 0.10
CA GLY A 472 -22.87 -18.08 1.54
C GLY A 472 -21.73 -17.65 2.47
N GLN A 473 -20.53 -17.39 1.95
CA GLN A 473 -19.37 -16.98 2.75
C GLN A 473 -19.20 -15.44 2.83
N ARG A 474 -20.10 -14.67 2.20
CA ARG A 474 -19.90 -13.22 1.92
C ARG A 474 -19.84 -12.34 3.16
N ARG A 475 -20.50 -12.73 4.25
CA ARG A 475 -20.43 -12.01 5.52
C ARG A 475 -19.62 -12.83 6.50
N ARG A 476 -18.46 -12.30 6.88
CA ARG A 476 -17.56 -12.92 7.87
C ARG A 476 -17.77 -12.26 9.23
N HIS A 477 -17.58 -13.03 10.29
CA HIS A 477 -17.64 -12.55 11.67
C HIS A 477 -16.28 -12.73 12.33
N PHE A 478 -15.87 -11.76 13.13
CA PHE A 478 -14.66 -11.83 13.96
C PHE A 478 -14.93 -11.29 15.37
N ASP A 479 -14.27 -11.85 16.37
CA ASP A 479 -14.33 -11.32 17.74
C ASP A 479 -13.60 -9.98 17.80
N VAL A 480 -12.39 -9.90 17.24
CA VAL A 480 -11.57 -8.67 17.25
C VAL A 480 -10.96 -8.38 15.89
N VAL A 481 -11.06 -7.12 15.46
CA VAL A 481 -10.36 -6.60 14.27
C VAL A 481 -9.40 -5.48 14.70
N TYR A 482 -8.11 -5.65 14.43
CA TYR A 482 -7.10 -4.60 14.67
C TYR A 482 -6.86 -3.78 13.40
N CYS A 483 -7.09 -2.47 13.48
CA CYS A 483 -6.89 -1.55 12.37
C CYS A 483 -5.67 -0.64 12.59
N LEU A 484 -4.66 -0.77 11.72
CA LEU A 484 -3.40 -0.02 11.78
C LEU A 484 -2.80 0.22 10.39
N ASP A 485 -1.78 1.10 10.34
CA ASP A 485 -0.83 1.11 9.23
C ASP A 485 0.17 -0.03 9.43
N TRP A 486 0.04 -1.11 8.65
CA TRP A 486 0.85 -2.33 8.77
C TRP A 486 2.14 -2.30 7.95
N ARG A 487 2.44 -1.21 7.25
CA ARG A 487 3.66 -1.07 6.43
C ARG A 487 4.92 -0.87 7.27
N PRO A 488 4.95 0.04 8.27
CA PRO A 488 6.09 0.13 9.18
C PRO A 488 6.07 -1.00 10.22
N PHE A 489 7.25 -1.40 10.69
CA PHE A 489 7.38 -2.32 11.81
C PHE A 489 7.95 -1.59 13.04
N GLY A 490 7.05 -1.03 13.85
CA GLY A 490 7.37 -0.22 15.02
C GLY A 490 6.71 -0.69 16.31
N GLY A 491 6.79 0.16 17.34
CA GLY A 491 6.17 -0.10 18.65
C GLY A 491 4.68 -0.47 18.58
N PRO A 492 3.84 0.24 17.80
CA PRO A 492 2.42 -0.10 17.66
C PRO A 492 2.20 -1.50 17.09
N GLN A 493 2.90 -1.88 16.01
CA GLN A 493 2.74 -3.19 15.36
C GLN A 493 3.26 -4.31 16.26
N LYS A 494 4.44 -4.12 16.88
CA LYS A 494 5.00 -5.09 17.84
C LYS A 494 4.08 -5.30 19.04
N SER A 495 3.46 -4.24 19.55
CA SER A 495 2.54 -4.35 20.69
C SER A 495 1.25 -5.06 20.28
N THR A 496 0.71 -4.75 19.09
CA THR A 496 -0.49 -5.43 18.60
C THR A 496 -0.23 -6.90 18.28
N MET A 497 0.98 -7.29 17.86
CA MET A 497 1.32 -8.70 17.72
C MET A 497 1.26 -9.47 19.05
N GLU A 498 1.71 -8.87 20.16
CA GLU A 498 1.57 -9.51 21.48
C GLU A 498 0.09 -9.64 21.88
N GLU A 499 -0.71 -8.61 21.62
CA GLU A 499 -2.15 -8.60 21.88
C GLU A 499 -2.88 -9.67 21.05
N ILE A 500 -2.53 -9.82 19.77
CA ILE A 500 -3.04 -10.88 18.90
C ILE A 500 -2.71 -12.26 19.47
N ARG A 501 -1.47 -12.50 19.91
CA ARG A 501 -1.07 -13.78 20.52
C ARG A 501 -1.86 -14.06 21.79
N ALA A 502 -1.99 -13.07 22.66
CA ALA A 502 -2.73 -13.16 23.92
C ALA A 502 -4.20 -13.54 23.69
N LEU A 503 -4.85 -13.00 22.67
CA LEU A 503 -6.26 -13.31 22.38
C LEU A 503 -6.43 -14.61 21.58
N LYS A 504 -5.47 -14.98 20.73
CA LYS A 504 -5.50 -16.25 19.99
C LYS A 504 -5.40 -17.47 20.90
N SER A 505 -4.69 -17.38 22.02
CA SER A 505 -4.60 -18.48 23.00
C SER A 505 -5.94 -18.78 23.68
N GLU A 506 -6.91 -17.84 23.64
CA GLU A 506 -8.32 -18.03 24.07
C GLU A 506 -9.22 -18.59 22.96
N GLY A 507 -8.67 -18.85 21.78
CA GLY A 507 -9.45 -19.32 20.62
C GLY A 507 -10.28 -18.22 19.94
N LEU A 508 -10.07 -16.94 20.25
CA LEU A 508 -10.78 -15.85 19.60
C LEU A 508 -10.41 -15.75 18.11
N SER A 509 -11.42 -15.45 17.31
CA SER A 509 -11.28 -15.14 15.89
C SER A 509 -10.80 -13.70 15.72
N ILE A 510 -9.63 -13.54 15.10
CA ILE A 510 -8.95 -12.24 14.98
C ILE A 510 -8.61 -11.97 13.53
N ALA A 511 -8.86 -10.73 13.10
CA ALA A 511 -8.40 -10.21 11.83
C ALA A 511 -7.64 -8.89 11.98
N ILE A 512 -6.90 -8.53 10.92
CA ILE A 512 -6.24 -7.24 10.80
C ILE A 512 -6.81 -6.45 9.61
N MET A 513 -6.90 -5.13 9.76
CA MET A 513 -7.32 -4.20 8.71
C MET A 513 -6.25 -3.13 8.50
N HIS A 514 -5.94 -2.83 7.24
CA HIS A 514 -4.93 -1.84 6.89
C HIS A 514 -5.52 -0.48 6.56
N LEU A 515 -5.11 0.58 7.28
CA LEU A 515 -5.29 1.97 6.87
C LEU A 515 -3.95 2.70 6.85
N GLU A 516 -3.67 3.43 5.76
CA GLU A 516 -2.44 4.21 5.63
C GLU A 516 -2.47 5.45 6.52
N SER A 517 -1.41 5.66 7.32
CA SER A 517 -1.19 6.93 8.00
C SER A 517 -0.47 7.93 7.10
N TRP A 518 -0.94 9.17 7.11
CA TRP A 518 -0.27 10.29 6.43
C TRP A 518 1.08 10.65 7.04
N ARG A 519 1.35 10.23 8.29
CA ARG A 519 2.69 10.30 8.90
C ARG A 519 3.70 9.41 8.16
N HIS A 520 3.21 8.43 7.38
CA HIS A 520 4.03 7.53 6.55
C HIS A 520 3.78 7.74 5.05
N MET A 521 3.31 8.92 4.64
CA MET A 521 3.10 9.27 3.23
C MET A 521 4.31 8.89 2.35
N THR A 522 4.03 8.34 1.17
CA THR A 522 5.07 7.83 0.26
C THR A 522 4.61 7.85 -1.20
N THR A 523 5.56 7.92 -2.13
CA THR A 523 5.32 7.67 -3.56
C THR A 523 5.15 6.19 -3.89
N ASP A 524 5.60 5.30 -3.00
CA ASP A 524 5.72 3.87 -3.28
C ASP A 524 4.46 3.12 -2.82
N ASP A 525 4.06 2.11 -3.58
CA ASP A 525 3.09 1.11 -3.12
C ASP A 525 3.85 0.03 -2.34
N ARG A 526 3.85 0.15 -1.00
CA ARG A 526 4.64 -0.72 -0.11
C ARG A 526 3.80 -1.89 0.40
N PRO A 527 4.33 -3.12 0.43
CA PRO A 527 3.68 -4.24 1.10
C PRO A 527 3.64 -4.03 2.62
N MET A 528 2.86 -4.86 3.31
CA MET A 528 2.90 -4.94 4.77
C MET A 528 4.30 -5.37 5.26
N ALA A 529 4.61 -5.03 6.51
CA ALA A 529 5.82 -5.50 7.16
C ALA A 529 5.86 -7.03 7.13
N ARG A 530 7.05 -7.60 6.91
CA ARG A 530 7.27 -9.05 6.75
C ARG A 530 6.58 -9.86 7.84
N GLN A 531 6.79 -9.48 9.11
CA GLN A 531 6.26 -10.16 10.29
C GLN A 531 4.72 -10.20 10.32
N ILE A 532 4.07 -9.16 9.78
CA ILE A 532 2.62 -9.09 9.70
C ILE A 532 2.12 -9.93 8.53
N GLN A 533 2.82 -9.89 7.39
CA GLN A 533 2.47 -10.70 6.24
C GLN A 533 2.64 -12.21 6.52
N GLU A 534 3.62 -12.59 7.34
CA GLU A 534 3.81 -13.96 7.84
C GLU A 534 2.55 -14.45 8.58
N LEU A 535 2.05 -13.69 9.55
CA LEU A 535 0.82 -14.02 10.30
C LEU A 535 -0.43 -14.17 9.42
N VAL A 536 -0.47 -13.45 8.29
CA VAL A 536 -1.59 -13.53 7.35
C VAL A 536 -1.44 -14.75 6.43
N ASN A 537 -0.23 -15.00 5.94
CA ASN A 537 0.03 -16.10 5.01
C ASN A 537 -0.02 -17.48 5.69
N ASP A 538 0.39 -17.58 6.96
CA ASP A 538 0.34 -18.84 7.70
C ASP A 538 -1.07 -19.20 8.22
N GLY A 539 -2.00 -18.24 8.21
CA GLY A 539 -3.38 -18.36 8.69
C GLY A 539 -3.56 -18.02 10.17
N THR A 540 -2.55 -17.45 10.84
CA THR A 540 -2.65 -17.03 12.24
C THR A 540 -3.72 -15.95 12.43
N VAL A 541 -3.78 -14.98 11.51
CA VAL A 541 -4.85 -13.96 11.45
C VAL A 541 -5.39 -13.83 10.04
N ASP A 542 -6.67 -13.48 9.94
CA ASP A 542 -7.24 -13.07 8.65
C ASP A 542 -6.90 -11.61 8.34
N GLN A 543 -6.89 -11.27 7.05
CA GLN A 543 -6.91 -9.88 6.62
C GLN A 543 -8.33 -9.47 6.19
N VAL A 544 -8.77 -8.33 6.70
CA VAL A 544 -10.03 -7.65 6.37
C VAL A 544 -9.70 -6.37 5.61
N LEU A 545 -10.36 -6.18 4.47
CA LEU A 545 -10.31 -4.93 3.73
C LEU A 545 -11.42 -4.02 4.22
N VAL A 546 -11.19 -2.70 4.14
CA VAL A 546 -12.21 -1.70 4.48
C VAL A 546 -13.53 -1.91 3.72
N THR A 547 -13.46 -2.42 2.49
CA THR A 547 -14.63 -2.64 1.62
C THR A 547 -15.30 -4.01 1.82
N ASP A 548 -14.76 -4.90 2.66
CA ASP A 548 -15.35 -6.23 2.92
C ASP A 548 -16.62 -6.12 3.78
N ASP A 549 -17.63 -6.96 3.51
CA ASP A 549 -18.81 -7.12 4.39
C ASP A 549 -18.44 -7.99 5.59
N VAL A 550 -18.10 -7.35 6.70
CA VAL A 550 -17.61 -8.00 7.92
C VAL A 550 -18.36 -7.46 9.12
N GLU A 551 -18.79 -8.35 10.00
CA GLU A 551 -19.25 -8.00 11.34
C GLU A 551 -18.14 -8.32 12.35
N CYS A 552 -17.94 -7.48 13.35
CA CYS A 552 -17.06 -7.84 14.46
C CYS A 552 -17.55 -7.38 15.82
N GLU A 553 -17.18 -8.09 16.88
CA GLU A 553 -17.57 -7.69 18.24
C GLU A 553 -16.82 -6.42 18.69
N LEU A 554 -15.52 -6.34 18.38
CA LEU A 554 -14.66 -5.21 18.71
C LEU A 554 -13.76 -4.80 17.53
N LEU A 555 -13.81 -3.53 17.14
CA LEU A 555 -12.84 -2.91 16.25
C LEU A 555 -11.88 -2.03 17.05
N VAL A 556 -10.58 -2.35 16.97
CA VAL A 556 -9.51 -1.60 17.64
C VAL A 556 -8.79 -0.72 16.62
N LEU A 557 -9.07 0.58 16.65
CA LEU A 557 -8.35 1.59 15.88
C LEU A 557 -7.13 2.05 16.67
N ARG A 558 -5.97 1.43 16.42
CA ARG A 558 -4.72 1.80 17.09
C ARG A 558 -3.93 2.77 16.22
N TYR A 559 -3.16 3.66 16.85
CA TYR A 559 -2.42 4.72 16.18
C TYR A 559 -3.34 5.75 15.53
N PRO A 560 -3.95 6.64 16.33
CA PRO A 560 -4.93 7.64 15.86
C PRO A 560 -4.55 8.44 14.61
N PRO A 561 -3.26 8.70 14.28
CA PRO A 561 -2.91 9.33 13.00
C PRO A 561 -3.40 8.60 11.73
N ILE A 562 -3.78 7.31 11.77
CA ILE A 562 -4.44 6.64 10.62
C ILE A 562 -5.81 7.27 10.27
N LEU A 563 -6.41 7.98 11.23
CA LEU A 563 -7.70 8.65 11.09
C LEU A 563 -7.57 10.09 10.58
N GLN A 564 -6.35 10.62 10.45
CA GLN A 564 -6.11 11.95 9.93
C GLN A 564 -5.96 11.91 8.42
N TYR A 565 -6.73 12.77 7.73
CA TYR A 565 -6.87 12.74 6.27
C TYR A 565 -7.12 11.31 5.77
N ARG A 566 -8.00 10.55 6.46
CA ARG A 566 -8.23 9.13 6.21
C ARG A 566 -8.61 8.83 4.76
N SER A 567 -8.55 7.54 4.41
CA SER A 567 -9.02 7.07 3.11
C SER A 567 -10.48 7.46 2.85
N GLY A 568 -10.79 7.76 1.59
CA GLY A 568 -12.16 8.08 1.15
C GLY A 568 -13.06 6.87 0.92
N GLU A 569 -12.53 5.65 1.04
CA GLU A 569 -13.32 4.42 0.94
C GLU A 569 -14.38 4.37 2.05
N VAL A 570 -15.58 3.91 1.70
CA VAL A 570 -16.66 3.66 2.67
C VAL A 570 -16.43 2.28 3.28
N SER A 571 -16.44 2.20 4.61
CA SER A 571 -16.28 0.91 5.28
C SER A 571 -17.57 0.10 5.24
N ASN A 572 -17.46 -1.17 4.88
CA ASN A 572 -18.51 -2.18 5.06
C ASN A 572 -18.30 -3.03 6.32
N VAL A 573 -17.23 -2.77 7.07
CA VAL A 573 -16.97 -3.38 8.38
C VAL A 573 -17.91 -2.77 9.42
N ARG A 574 -18.68 -3.62 10.10
CA ARG A 574 -19.71 -3.29 11.08
C ARG A 574 -19.30 -3.78 12.46
N PRO A 575 -18.53 -2.99 13.23
CA PRO A 575 -18.27 -3.32 14.61
C PRO A 575 -19.52 -3.20 15.47
N LYS A 576 -19.67 -4.04 16.50
CA LYS A 576 -20.61 -3.76 17.60
C LYS A 576 -20.04 -2.72 18.55
N ARG A 577 -18.74 -2.80 18.84
CA ARG A 577 -17.99 -1.84 19.64
C ARG A 577 -16.75 -1.37 18.91
N MET A 578 -16.39 -0.11 19.10
CA MET A 578 -15.20 0.47 18.51
C MET A 578 -14.40 1.21 19.57
N ILE A 579 -13.09 0.96 19.61
CA ILE A 579 -12.18 1.72 20.46
C ILE A 579 -11.13 2.43 19.61
N VAL A 580 -10.80 3.66 20.00
CA VAL A 580 -9.60 4.35 19.54
C VAL A 580 -8.54 4.18 20.62
N LEU A 581 -7.60 3.27 20.38
CA LEU A 581 -6.48 3.01 21.28
C LEU A 581 -5.38 4.05 21.03
N ALA A 582 -5.39 5.10 21.85
CA ALA A 582 -4.43 6.18 21.79
C ALA A 582 -3.09 5.73 22.39
N ASN A 583 -2.24 5.17 21.54
CA ASN A 583 -0.90 4.69 21.91
C ASN A 583 0.17 5.81 21.96
N GLN A 584 -0.25 7.07 21.82
CA GLN A 584 0.59 8.26 21.92
C GLN A 584 -0.28 9.51 22.09
N ALA A 585 0.29 10.55 22.70
CA ALA A 585 -0.37 11.84 22.85
C ALA A 585 -0.60 12.54 21.48
N PRO A 586 -1.64 13.41 21.37
CA PRO A 586 -1.94 14.19 20.17
C PRO A 586 -0.76 15.05 19.66
N ALA A 587 0.02 15.60 20.57
CA ALA A 587 1.22 16.41 20.32
C ALA A 587 2.23 16.22 21.45
N GLU A 588 3.42 16.80 21.36
CA GLU A 588 4.34 16.92 22.50
C GLU A 588 3.88 17.97 23.52
N ARG A 589 4.45 17.95 24.74
CA ARG A 589 4.04 18.87 25.83
C ARG A 589 4.22 20.35 25.49
N ASP A 590 5.16 20.68 24.60
CA ASP A 590 5.40 22.05 24.14
C ASP A 590 4.56 22.44 22.91
N GLY A 591 3.61 21.59 22.50
CA GLY A 591 2.75 21.79 21.35
C GLY A 591 3.41 21.54 20.00
N SER A 592 4.66 21.05 19.98
CA SER A 592 5.32 20.58 18.76
C SER A 592 4.86 19.17 18.37
N ASP A 593 5.22 18.73 17.16
CA ASP A 593 4.91 17.40 16.62
C ASP A 593 3.42 17.04 16.72
N ILE A 594 2.56 17.87 16.12
CA ILE A 594 1.10 17.66 16.16
C ILE A 594 0.75 16.46 15.27
N ARG A 595 0.55 15.31 15.91
CA ARG A 595 0.32 14.01 15.25
C ARG A 595 -1.10 13.83 14.77
N TYR A 596 -2.05 14.26 15.60
CA TYR A 596 -3.48 14.17 15.33
C TYR A 596 -4.24 15.15 16.22
N THR A 597 -5.46 15.48 15.85
CA THR A 597 -6.45 16.13 16.72
C THR A 597 -7.48 15.08 17.15
N PRO A 598 -7.76 14.93 18.45
CA PRO A 598 -8.72 13.92 18.92
C PRO A 598 -10.10 14.08 18.29
N ASP A 599 -10.63 15.31 18.22
CA ASP A 599 -11.97 15.55 17.69
C ASP A 599 -12.11 15.15 16.20
N SER A 600 -11.09 15.45 15.38
CA SER A 600 -11.08 15.05 13.97
C SER A 600 -10.93 13.55 13.79
N ALA A 601 -10.05 12.92 14.58
CA ALA A 601 -9.87 11.47 14.56
C ALA A 601 -11.17 10.76 14.98
N HIS A 602 -11.86 11.26 16.01
CA HIS A 602 -13.14 10.76 16.47
C HIS A 602 -14.21 10.89 15.38
N ALA A 603 -14.39 12.09 14.81
CA ALA A 603 -15.36 12.31 13.73
C ALA A 603 -15.08 11.42 12.51
N ASN A 604 -13.82 11.27 12.12
CA ASN A 604 -13.43 10.42 10.99
C ASN A 604 -13.69 8.94 11.25
N ALA A 605 -13.45 8.45 12.47
CA ALA A 605 -13.75 7.07 12.86
C ALA A 605 -15.27 6.81 12.87
N ALA A 606 -16.04 7.67 13.53
CA ALA A 606 -17.49 7.55 13.59
C ALA A 606 -18.14 7.61 12.20
N ALA A 607 -17.70 8.53 11.35
CA ALA A 607 -18.17 8.64 9.97
C ALA A 607 -17.81 7.41 9.12
N MET A 608 -16.66 6.79 9.37
CA MET A 608 -16.17 5.66 8.58
C MET A 608 -16.86 4.34 8.95
N PHE A 609 -17.08 4.07 10.24
CA PHE A 609 -17.59 2.78 10.73
C PHE A 609 -19.02 2.82 11.27
N GLY A 610 -19.61 4.01 11.41
CA GLY A 610 -21.00 4.18 11.85
C GLY A 610 -21.24 3.91 13.34
N VAL A 611 -20.18 3.76 14.14
CA VAL A 611 -20.22 3.51 15.58
C VAL A 611 -19.45 4.60 16.31
N ASP A 612 -19.93 5.03 17.47
CA ASP A 612 -19.22 5.99 18.31
C ASP A 612 -18.02 5.31 19.01
N PRO A 613 -16.77 5.77 18.82
CA PRO A 613 -15.63 5.13 19.46
C PRO A 613 -15.44 5.55 20.92
N LEU A 614 -15.12 4.58 21.77
CA LEU A 614 -14.55 4.81 23.09
C LEU A 614 -13.04 5.09 22.97
N TRP A 615 -12.57 6.19 23.54
CA TRP A 615 -11.15 6.51 23.59
C TRP A 615 -10.48 5.80 24.76
N VAL A 616 -9.50 4.95 24.45
CA VAL A 616 -8.75 4.19 25.45
C VAL A 616 -7.30 4.67 25.42
N PRO A 617 -6.81 5.36 26.46
CA PRO A 617 -5.40 5.73 26.56
C PRO A 617 -4.54 4.49 26.76
N GLN A 618 -3.34 4.49 26.20
CA GLN A 618 -2.36 3.44 26.52
C GLN A 618 -1.80 3.57 27.95
N GLY A 619 -1.87 4.76 28.55
CA GLY A 619 -1.43 4.96 29.92
C GLY A 619 -1.70 6.37 30.44
N PRO A 620 -1.35 6.64 31.71
CA PRO A 620 -1.75 7.85 32.43
C PRO A 620 -1.29 9.16 31.78
N GLN A 621 -0.09 9.18 31.18
CA GLN A 621 0.42 10.38 30.49
C GLN A 621 -0.34 10.68 29.18
N VAL A 622 -0.82 9.65 28.47
CA VAL A 622 -1.68 9.86 27.29
C VAL A 622 -3.08 10.26 27.73
N ARG A 623 -3.57 9.70 28.84
CA ARG A 623 -4.84 10.11 29.47
C ARG A 623 -4.83 11.59 29.84
N GLU A 624 -3.75 12.07 30.46
CA GLU A 624 -3.54 13.50 30.72
C GLU A 624 -3.64 14.32 29.42
N ALA A 625 -2.96 13.89 28.35
CA ALA A 625 -3.01 14.58 27.06
C ALA A 625 -4.38 14.53 26.36
N LEU A 626 -5.28 13.64 26.79
CA LEU A 626 -6.64 13.48 26.28
C LEU A 626 -7.71 14.04 27.23
N SER A 627 -7.34 14.65 28.35
CA SER A 627 -8.31 15.16 29.34
C SER A 627 -9.23 16.25 28.76
N GLU A 628 -8.80 16.91 27.69
CA GLU A 628 -9.58 17.93 26.97
C GLU A 628 -10.35 17.38 25.76
N LEU A 629 -10.49 16.05 25.63
CA LEU A 629 -11.30 15.43 24.58
C LEU A 629 -12.73 16.00 24.60
N LYS A 630 -13.15 16.65 23.51
CA LYS A 630 -14.49 17.26 23.40
C LYS A 630 -15.47 16.32 22.70
N ALA A 631 -15.01 15.66 21.65
CA ALA A 631 -15.80 14.69 20.90
C ALA A 631 -15.43 13.26 21.32
N GLY A 632 -16.35 12.61 22.04
CA GLY A 632 -16.24 11.21 22.44
C GLY A 632 -16.05 10.99 23.95
N ARG A 633 -16.13 9.73 24.37
CA ARG A 633 -15.96 9.31 25.76
C ARG A 633 -14.56 8.76 25.99
N LEU A 634 -13.94 9.13 27.10
CA LEU A 634 -12.68 8.56 27.58
C LEU A 634 -12.99 7.37 28.50
N ALA A 635 -12.37 6.23 28.27
CA ALA A 635 -12.50 5.05 29.14
C ALA A 635 -11.97 5.37 30.55
N ASP A 636 -12.57 4.76 31.57
CA ASP A 636 -12.11 4.84 32.97
C ASP A 636 -10.89 3.95 33.25
N PHE A 637 -10.52 3.07 32.31
CA PHE A 637 -9.31 2.25 32.33
C PHE A 637 -8.31 2.63 31.24
N ASP A 638 -7.04 2.29 31.47
CA ASP A 638 -5.97 2.35 30.46
C ASP A 638 -5.70 0.96 29.87
N MET A 639 -5.17 0.91 28.65
CA MET A 639 -4.78 -0.33 27.97
C MET A 639 -3.26 -0.32 27.68
N PRO A 640 -2.41 -0.65 28.68
CA PRO A 640 -0.97 -0.65 28.53
C PRO A 640 -0.46 -1.68 27.53
N GLY A 641 0.78 -1.49 27.06
CA GLY A 641 1.44 -2.52 26.27
C GLY A 641 1.72 -3.77 27.12
N ILE A 642 1.76 -4.94 26.48
CA ILE A 642 2.01 -6.22 27.14
C ILE A 642 3.23 -6.92 26.56
N LEU A 643 3.71 -7.94 27.27
CA LEU A 643 4.72 -8.89 26.83
C LEU A 643 4.29 -10.32 27.14
N GLU A 644 4.86 -11.27 26.41
CA GLU A 644 4.84 -12.67 26.81
C GLU A 644 5.67 -12.84 28.09
N THR A 645 5.05 -13.37 29.14
CA THR A 645 5.68 -13.43 30.46
C THR A 645 6.19 -14.82 30.84
N GLU A 646 5.86 -15.86 30.07
CA GLU A 646 6.35 -17.22 30.28
C GLU A 646 7.85 -17.34 30.01
N SER A 647 8.36 -16.52 29.10
CA SER A 647 9.77 -16.40 28.72
C SER A 647 10.52 -15.32 29.51
N ILE A 648 9.94 -14.76 30.58
CA ILE A 648 10.64 -13.81 31.46
C ILE A 648 11.98 -14.41 31.89
N ALA A 649 13.06 -13.63 31.70
CA ALA A 649 14.43 -14.03 32.04
C ALA A 649 14.50 -14.68 33.44
N PRO A 650 15.34 -15.71 33.62
CA PRO A 650 15.42 -16.44 34.87
C PRO A 650 15.65 -15.50 36.06
N PRO A 651 15.20 -15.88 37.28
CA PRO A 651 15.42 -15.09 38.47
C PRO A 651 16.88 -14.66 38.58
N ARG A 652 17.11 -13.39 38.90
CA ARG A 652 18.47 -12.91 39.11
C ARG A 652 19.06 -13.50 40.39
N HIS A 653 20.34 -13.83 40.34
CA HIS A 653 21.07 -14.41 41.47
C HIS A 653 22.17 -13.50 42.03
N GLY A 654 22.45 -12.37 41.36
CA GLY A 654 23.43 -11.38 41.80
C GLY A 654 23.70 -10.34 40.72
N PHE A 655 24.72 -9.50 40.96
CA PHE A 655 25.18 -8.49 40.01
C PHE A 655 25.96 -9.09 38.83
N ARG A 656 26.02 -8.36 37.72
CA ARG A 656 26.71 -8.80 36.48
C ARG A 656 28.22 -8.53 36.49
N SER A 657 28.68 -7.59 37.32
CA SER A 657 30.07 -7.19 37.41
C SER A 657 30.43 -6.71 38.82
N VAL A 658 31.73 -6.43 39.03
CA VAL A 658 32.29 -5.79 40.23
C VAL A 658 32.05 -4.27 40.26
N LEU A 659 31.59 -3.70 39.15
CA LEU A 659 31.02 -2.36 39.07
C LEU A 659 29.52 -2.47 38.76
N PRO A 660 28.69 -1.49 39.15
CA PRO A 660 27.32 -1.41 38.67
C PRO A 660 27.29 -1.36 37.14
N VAL A 661 26.60 -2.31 36.50
CA VAL A 661 26.39 -2.26 35.05
C VAL A 661 25.08 -1.52 34.76
N VAL A 662 25.19 -0.31 34.24
CA VAL A 662 24.07 0.60 33.99
C VAL A 662 23.85 0.69 32.49
N GLY A 663 22.61 0.63 32.04
CA GLY A 663 22.38 0.83 30.60
C GLY A 663 20.99 1.23 30.19
N ARG A 664 20.86 1.44 28.87
CA ARG A 664 19.58 1.69 28.20
C ARG A 664 19.60 1.28 26.74
N HIS A 665 18.42 1.03 26.20
CA HIS A 665 18.24 0.83 24.77
C HIS A 665 17.02 1.63 24.26
N SER A 666 17.18 2.30 23.11
CA SER A 666 16.08 2.94 22.37
C SER A 666 16.58 3.43 21.02
N ARG A 667 15.64 3.75 20.13
CA ARG A 667 15.92 4.42 18.85
C ARG A 667 16.64 5.75 19.07
N ASP A 668 17.32 6.19 18.02
CA ASP A 668 18.11 7.41 18.00
C ASP A 668 17.18 8.63 17.82
N ASP A 669 16.76 9.21 18.95
CA ASP A 669 15.85 10.35 19.02
C ASP A 669 16.19 11.22 20.25
N TRP A 670 16.24 12.54 20.06
CA TRP A 670 16.60 13.50 21.10
C TRP A 670 15.61 13.54 22.26
N THR A 671 14.34 13.26 22.01
CA THR A 671 13.31 13.21 23.06
C THR A 671 13.55 12.07 24.05
N LYS A 672 14.27 11.01 23.63
CA LYS A 672 14.59 9.81 24.42
C LYS A 672 15.80 10.01 25.35
N TRP A 673 16.38 11.22 25.40
CA TRP A 673 17.52 11.56 26.23
C TRP A 673 17.17 12.73 27.15
N PRO A 674 17.82 12.83 28.33
CA PRO A 674 17.61 13.97 29.22
C PRO A 674 18.22 15.23 28.60
N THR A 675 18.06 16.37 29.29
CA THR A 675 18.75 17.60 28.89
C THR A 675 20.27 17.39 28.91
N ALA A 676 21.01 18.18 28.12
CA ALA A 676 22.47 18.10 28.10
C ALA A 676 23.10 18.31 29.50
N SER A 677 22.48 19.14 30.35
CA SER A 677 22.91 19.38 31.74
C SER A 677 22.63 18.21 32.69
N ASP A 678 21.63 17.39 32.40
CA ASP A 678 21.26 16.25 33.25
C ASP A 678 21.90 14.94 32.79
N LEU A 679 22.29 14.83 31.52
CA LEU A 679 22.94 13.65 30.97
C LEU A 679 24.11 13.12 31.82
N PRO A 680 25.10 13.94 32.25
CA PRO A 680 26.21 13.45 33.08
C PRO A 680 25.80 13.06 34.51
N LYS A 681 24.64 13.52 34.99
CA LYS A 681 24.09 13.13 36.31
C LYS A 681 23.43 11.75 36.25
N VAL A 682 22.80 11.45 35.11
CA VAL A 682 22.10 10.18 34.86
C VAL A 682 23.07 9.09 34.39
N TYR A 683 24.04 9.46 33.56
CA TYR A 683 25.08 8.57 33.03
C TYR A 683 26.46 9.21 33.23
N PRO A 684 27.13 8.96 34.37
CA PRO A 684 28.46 9.48 34.63
C PRO A 684 29.48 8.84 33.66
N GLY A 685 30.51 9.61 33.33
CA GLY A 685 31.61 9.18 32.45
C GLY A 685 32.96 9.12 33.16
N ASP A 686 32.95 8.97 34.49
CA ASP A 686 34.12 9.03 35.39
C ASP A 686 34.65 7.64 35.78
N GLY A 687 34.19 6.58 35.11
CA GLY A 687 34.61 5.19 35.33
C GLY A 687 34.00 4.53 36.57
N ARG A 688 33.09 5.21 37.30
CA ARG A 688 32.48 4.63 38.50
C ARG A 688 31.49 3.49 38.21
N TRP A 689 30.90 3.49 37.02
CA TRP A 689 29.96 2.47 36.52
C TRP A 689 30.38 2.00 35.14
N ASP A 690 29.99 0.77 34.79
CA ASP A 690 30.05 0.29 33.41
C ASP A 690 28.76 0.72 32.70
N VAL A 691 28.85 1.80 31.91
CA VAL A 691 27.70 2.37 31.20
C VAL A 691 27.60 1.76 29.80
N ARG A 692 26.48 1.09 29.52
CA ARG A 692 26.20 0.43 28.24
C ARG A 692 24.97 1.03 27.55
N VAL A 693 25.12 1.46 26.30
CA VAL A 693 24.05 2.10 25.53
C VAL A 693 23.85 1.37 24.21
N MET A 694 22.63 0.94 23.93
CA MET A 694 22.24 0.43 22.61
C MET A 694 21.34 1.42 21.87
N GLY A 695 21.92 2.10 20.88
CA GLY A 695 21.25 3.16 20.10
C GLY A 695 21.16 4.52 20.80
N GLY A 696 21.10 5.60 20.01
CA GLY A 696 21.04 6.98 20.53
C GLY A 696 22.39 7.71 20.61
N VAL A 697 23.49 7.05 20.25
CA VAL A 697 24.86 7.56 20.36
C VAL A 697 25.06 8.87 19.58
N LYS A 698 24.56 8.95 18.34
CA LYS A 698 24.69 10.17 17.51
C LYS A 698 23.93 11.35 18.10
N THR A 699 22.78 11.09 18.71
CA THR A 699 22.00 12.11 19.40
C THR A 699 22.73 12.63 20.63
N VAL A 700 23.34 11.74 21.42
CA VAL A 700 24.19 12.15 22.56
C VAL A 700 25.34 13.04 22.08
N ALA A 701 26.04 12.62 21.03
CA ALA A 701 27.14 13.42 20.48
C ALA A 701 26.70 14.82 20.07
N ARG A 702 25.50 14.94 19.47
CA ARG A 702 24.90 16.22 19.11
C ARG A 702 24.49 17.06 20.33
N LEU A 703 23.92 16.43 21.36
CA LEU A 703 23.49 17.12 22.59
C LEU A 703 24.69 17.68 23.37
N LEU A 704 25.81 16.95 23.39
CA LEU A 704 27.03 17.35 24.09
C LEU A 704 27.95 18.24 23.25
N GLY A 705 27.83 18.19 21.92
CA GLY A 705 28.79 18.82 21.01
C GLY A 705 30.15 18.09 20.93
N ALA A 706 30.23 16.88 21.49
CA ALA A 706 31.42 16.01 21.52
C ALA A 706 30.97 14.55 21.60
N GLU A 707 31.85 13.60 21.27
CA GLU A 707 31.56 12.16 21.42
C GLU A 707 31.21 11.80 22.88
N PRO A 708 30.39 10.76 23.12
CA PRO A 708 30.13 10.24 24.47
C PRO A 708 31.43 9.84 25.17
N SER A 709 31.39 9.71 26.51
CA SER A 709 32.57 9.31 27.29
C SER A 709 33.21 8.04 26.71
N PRO A 710 34.55 7.98 26.57
CA PRO A 710 35.24 6.77 26.09
C PRO A 710 35.04 5.57 27.02
N GLU A 711 34.61 5.80 28.26
CA GLU A 711 34.28 4.75 29.24
C GLU A 711 32.92 4.07 28.96
N TRP A 712 32.11 4.59 28.03
CA TRP A 712 30.82 4.00 27.68
C TRP A 712 30.97 2.92 26.61
N THR A 713 30.33 1.77 26.83
CA THR A 713 30.17 0.74 25.79
C THR A 713 28.95 1.07 24.93
N CYS A 714 29.19 1.48 23.69
CA CYS A 714 28.13 1.93 22.77
C CYS A 714 27.88 0.93 21.62
N TYR A 715 26.69 0.36 21.59
CA TYR A 715 26.21 -0.49 20.49
C TYR A 715 25.35 0.31 19.51
N ARG A 716 25.39 -0.03 18.22
CA ARG A 716 24.38 0.46 17.26
C ARG A 716 23.00 -0.07 17.64
N TYR A 717 21.96 0.66 17.26
CA TYR A 717 20.59 0.20 17.49
C TYR A 717 20.36 -1.13 16.76
N ASN A 718 19.90 -2.15 17.50
CA ASN A 718 19.76 -3.55 17.05
C ASN A 718 21.07 -4.24 16.62
N GLU A 719 22.23 -3.83 17.16
CA GLU A 719 23.49 -4.55 16.95
C GLU A 719 23.50 -5.93 17.64
N THR A 720 22.81 -6.03 18.77
CA THR A 720 22.50 -7.27 19.48
C THR A 720 20.98 -7.32 19.73
N ASP A 721 20.46 -8.49 20.04
CA ASP A 721 19.06 -8.62 20.46
C ASP A 721 18.84 -7.98 21.84
N VAL A 722 17.61 -7.56 22.09
CA VAL A 722 17.26 -6.80 23.31
C VAL A 722 17.45 -7.66 24.57
N GLU A 723 17.18 -8.96 24.50
CA GLU A 723 17.31 -9.86 25.64
C GLU A 723 18.78 -10.02 26.05
N SER A 724 19.66 -10.31 25.09
CA SER A 724 21.11 -10.38 25.28
C SER A 724 21.68 -9.06 25.80
N PHE A 725 21.17 -7.92 25.33
CA PHE A 725 21.57 -6.61 25.85
C PHE A 725 21.13 -6.43 27.31
N LEU A 726 19.87 -6.69 27.63
CA LEU A 726 19.33 -6.52 28.98
C LEU A 726 19.93 -7.51 29.98
N TYR A 727 20.33 -8.70 29.54
CA TYR A 727 20.99 -9.69 30.38
C TYR A 727 22.32 -9.18 30.94
N GLN A 728 22.99 -8.26 30.23
CA GLN A 728 24.24 -7.66 30.66
C GLN A 728 24.08 -6.60 31.75
N LEU A 729 22.89 -6.03 31.93
CA LEU A 729 22.69 -4.87 32.80
C LEU A 729 22.24 -5.29 34.20
N ASP A 730 22.68 -4.56 35.22
CA ASP A 730 22.11 -4.58 36.57
C ASP A 730 20.98 -3.56 36.68
N PHE A 731 21.26 -2.34 36.21
CA PHE A 731 20.36 -1.20 36.26
C PHE A 731 19.98 -0.76 34.85
N TRP A 732 18.70 -0.48 34.65
CA TRP A 732 18.23 0.15 33.42
C TRP A 732 17.66 1.52 33.75
N ILE A 733 18.28 2.56 33.22
CA ILE A 733 17.98 3.95 33.62
C ILE A 733 17.40 4.68 32.42
N TYR A 734 16.34 5.47 32.63
CA TYR A 734 15.74 6.22 31.52
C TYR A 734 15.08 7.50 31.98
N PHE A 735 15.73 8.61 31.59
CA PHE A 735 15.26 9.96 31.80
C PHE A 735 15.03 10.60 30.42
N PRO A 736 13.82 10.50 29.85
CA PRO A 736 13.52 11.17 28.60
C PRO A 736 13.48 12.69 28.81
N HIS A 737 13.55 13.42 27.70
CA HIS A 737 13.49 14.88 27.72
C HIS A 737 12.19 15.33 28.43
N PRO A 738 12.22 16.40 29.25
CA PRO A 738 11.02 16.86 29.98
C PRO A 738 9.82 17.15 29.07
N LYS A 739 10.09 17.55 27.82
CA LYS A 739 9.08 17.84 26.78
C LYS A 739 8.33 16.61 26.22
N GLN A 740 8.86 15.41 26.41
CA GLN A 740 8.28 14.20 25.83
C GLN A 740 7.04 13.72 26.60
N TYR A 741 5.99 13.34 25.88
CA TYR A 741 5.01 12.36 26.37
C TYR A 741 5.51 10.94 26.09
N GLU A 742 5.88 10.19 27.13
CA GLU A 742 6.15 8.76 26.97
C GLU A 742 4.84 7.99 27.13
N ALA A 743 4.36 7.42 26.02
CA ALA A 743 3.04 6.81 25.99
C ALA A 743 2.93 5.55 26.84
N PHE A 744 4.00 4.75 26.87
CA PHE A 744 4.07 3.51 27.65
C PHE A 744 5.50 3.19 28.06
N GLY A 745 6.44 3.22 27.11
CA GLY A 745 7.82 2.82 27.34
C GLY A 745 8.00 1.29 27.27
N ARG A 746 7.88 0.69 26.08
CA ARG A 746 8.12 -0.77 25.90
C ARG A 746 9.50 -1.21 26.39
N ALA A 747 10.53 -0.39 26.16
CA ALA A 747 11.89 -0.66 26.64
C ALA A 747 11.98 -0.71 28.19
N ILE A 748 11.14 0.08 28.87
CA ILE A 748 11.00 0.07 30.34
C ILE A 748 10.41 -1.29 30.76
N LEU A 749 9.33 -1.70 30.10
CA LEU A 749 8.68 -2.98 30.40
C LEU A 749 9.62 -4.17 30.13
N GLU A 750 10.35 -4.16 29.01
CA GLU A 750 11.34 -5.19 28.67
C GLU A 750 12.45 -5.27 29.73
N ALA A 751 12.93 -4.13 30.24
CA ALA A 751 13.92 -4.08 31.31
C ALA A 751 13.40 -4.60 32.66
N LEU A 752 12.16 -4.24 33.04
CA LEU A 752 11.49 -4.77 34.24
C LEU A 752 11.33 -6.30 34.12
N ALA A 753 10.91 -6.79 32.95
CA ALA A 753 10.78 -8.22 32.67
C ALA A 753 12.13 -8.95 32.77
N ALA A 754 13.21 -8.36 32.25
CA ALA A 754 14.56 -8.89 32.39
C ALA A 754 15.13 -8.83 33.82
N GLY A 755 14.36 -8.30 34.79
CA GLY A 755 14.75 -8.19 36.19
C GLY A 755 15.77 -7.08 36.47
N CYS A 756 15.99 -6.13 35.56
CA CYS A 756 16.85 -4.97 35.84
C CYS A 756 16.22 -4.12 36.96
N ALA A 757 17.05 -3.50 37.79
CA ALA A 757 16.59 -2.40 38.64
C ALA A 757 16.34 -1.17 37.77
N VAL A 758 15.07 -0.84 37.56
CA VAL A 758 14.66 0.23 36.64
C VAL A 758 14.53 1.56 37.39
N VAL A 759 15.24 2.59 36.93
CA VAL A 759 15.24 3.94 37.53
C VAL A 759 14.68 4.97 36.53
N LEU A 760 13.63 5.69 36.94
CA LEU A 760 12.83 6.58 36.10
C LEU A 760 12.55 7.92 36.82
N PRO A 761 12.12 8.97 36.10
CA PRO A 761 11.59 10.16 36.75
C PRO A 761 10.19 9.90 37.35
N PRO A 762 9.77 10.63 38.41
CA PRO A 762 8.51 10.39 39.14
C PRO A 762 7.24 10.34 38.29
N ARG A 763 7.21 11.03 37.14
CA ARG A 763 6.09 10.99 36.19
C ARG A 763 5.73 9.60 35.63
N PHE A 764 6.58 8.59 35.83
CA PHE A 764 6.31 7.19 35.45
C PHE A 764 5.69 6.35 36.57
N GLU A 765 5.60 6.87 37.79
CA GLU A 765 5.00 6.20 38.95
C GLU A 765 3.54 5.78 38.72
N PRO A 766 2.67 6.61 38.11
CA PRO A 766 1.30 6.19 37.81
C PRO A 766 1.22 4.96 36.89
N THR A 767 2.19 4.79 35.97
CA THR A 767 2.21 3.66 35.03
C THR A 767 2.76 2.41 35.69
N PHE A 768 3.95 2.49 36.29
CA PHE A 768 4.70 1.29 36.73
C PHE A 768 4.60 1.01 38.23
N GLY A 769 4.09 1.93 39.04
CA GLY A 769 3.93 1.77 40.48
C GLY A 769 5.21 1.29 41.17
N ASP A 770 5.10 0.35 42.09
CA ASP A 770 6.23 -0.21 42.84
C ASP A 770 7.18 -1.11 42.03
N ALA A 771 6.92 -1.32 40.73
CA ALA A 771 7.79 -2.11 39.85
C ALA A 771 9.12 -1.38 39.54
N ALA A 772 9.13 -0.05 39.53
CA ALA A 772 10.32 0.76 39.26
C ALA A 772 10.71 1.64 40.46
N LEU A 773 11.87 2.29 40.35
CA LEU A 773 12.38 3.28 41.28
C LEU A 773 12.28 4.67 40.65
N TYR A 774 11.98 5.68 41.47
CA TYR A 774 11.76 7.04 40.99
C TYR A 774 12.65 8.04 41.72
N CYS A 775 13.32 8.91 40.96
CA CYS A 775 14.15 9.98 41.52
C CYS A 775 14.38 11.10 40.51
N GLU A 776 14.93 12.22 40.96
CA GLU A 776 15.42 13.29 40.10
C GLU A 776 16.81 12.95 39.51
N PRO A 777 17.24 13.55 38.38
CA PRO A 777 18.54 13.26 37.75
C PRO A 777 19.74 13.35 38.69
N ALA A 778 19.71 14.28 39.66
CA ALA A 778 20.80 14.46 40.63
C ALA A 778 20.91 13.33 41.67
N GLU A 779 19.84 12.56 41.85
CA GLU A 779 19.74 11.51 42.87
C GLU A 779 20.07 10.12 42.30
N VAL A 780 20.15 9.98 40.98
CA VAL A 780 20.39 8.71 40.27
C VAL A 780 21.61 7.99 40.84
N ALA A 781 22.71 8.70 41.08
CA ALA A 781 23.92 8.10 41.63
C ALA A 781 23.72 7.51 43.03
N SER A 782 23.03 8.23 43.91
CA SER A 782 22.69 7.76 45.25
C SER A 782 21.81 6.51 45.22
N VAL A 783 20.84 6.47 44.31
CA VAL A 783 19.94 5.33 44.14
C VAL A 783 20.68 4.09 43.64
N VAL A 784 21.52 4.24 42.61
CA VAL A 784 22.28 3.12 42.02
C VAL A 784 23.31 2.59 43.02
N ASP A 785 24.15 3.47 43.57
CA ASP A 785 25.21 3.07 44.49
C ASP A 785 24.64 2.46 45.78
N GLY A 786 23.55 3.03 46.29
CA GLY A 786 22.87 2.54 47.50
C GLY A 786 22.24 1.16 47.30
N LEU A 787 21.67 0.87 46.12
CA LEU A 787 21.12 -0.45 45.82
C LEU A 787 22.21 -1.47 45.48
N TYR A 788 23.32 -1.03 44.87
CA TYR A 788 24.46 -1.89 44.58
C TYR A 788 25.20 -2.34 45.85
N ALA A 789 25.23 -1.50 46.89
CA ALA A 789 25.78 -1.82 48.19
C ALA A 789 24.97 -2.87 48.99
N ASP A 790 23.74 -3.19 48.56
CA ASP A 790 22.83 -4.11 49.24
C ASP A 790 22.25 -5.15 48.25
N PRO A 791 22.98 -6.27 48.02
CA PRO A 791 22.56 -7.32 47.09
C PRO A 791 21.18 -7.90 47.39
N GLU A 792 20.81 -8.06 48.67
CA GLU A 792 19.51 -8.62 49.05
C GLU A 792 18.37 -7.69 48.64
N ARG A 793 18.54 -6.38 48.89
CA ARG A 793 17.57 -5.37 48.47
C ARG A 793 17.49 -5.25 46.94
N PHE A 794 18.60 -5.37 46.22
CA PHE A 794 18.61 -5.42 44.76
C PHE A 794 17.81 -6.62 44.24
N LEU A 795 18.08 -7.82 44.75
CA LEU A 795 17.39 -9.05 44.33
C LEU A 795 15.90 -9.00 44.66
N ALA A 796 15.52 -8.49 45.82
CA ALA A 796 14.11 -8.25 46.18
C ALA A 796 13.43 -7.28 45.21
N ARG A 797 14.13 -6.21 44.79
CA ARG A 797 13.62 -5.26 43.80
C ARG A 797 13.44 -5.89 42.42
N SER A 798 14.41 -6.69 41.99
CA SER A 798 14.36 -7.44 40.73
C SER A 798 13.16 -8.40 40.70
N ALA A 799 12.98 -9.19 41.75
CA ALA A 799 11.87 -10.13 41.87
C ALA A 799 10.50 -9.42 41.89
N LEU A 800 10.38 -8.31 42.63
CA LEU A 800 9.16 -7.51 42.68
C LEU A 800 8.81 -6.94 41.30
N ALA A 801 9.80 -6.42 40.56
CA ALA A 801 9.60 -5.91 39.21
C ALA A 801 9.03 -7.00 38.28
N GLN A 802 9.67 -8.18 38.25
CA GLN A 802 9.21 -9.30 37.44
C GLN A 802 7.81 -9.80 37.84
N GLN A 803 7.50 -9.81 39.14
CA GLN A 803 6.16 -10.14 39.62
C GLN A 803 5.11 -9.14 39.11
N ARG A 804 5.37 -7.83 39.25
CA ARG A 804 4.45 -6.78 38.78
C ARG A 804 4.24 -6.81 37.28
N VAL A 805 5.27 -7.17 36.50
CA VAL A 805 5.12 -7.40 35.06
C VAL A 805 4.14 -8.52 34.75
N ARG A 806 4.25 -9.66 35.45
CA ARG A 806 3.30 -10.79 35.29
C ARG A 806 1.87 -10.41 35.67
N GLU A 807 1.71 -9.62 36.72
CA GLU A 807 0.38 -9.22 37.24
C GLU A 807 -0.32 -8.18 36.36
N ARG A 808 0.42 -7.25 35.75
CA ARG A 808 -0.15 -6.03 35.14
C ARG A 808 0.07 -5.86 33.64
N PHE A 809 1.05 -6.55 33.06
CA PHE A 809 1.51 -6.34 31.69
C PHE A 809 1.71 -7.66 30.93
N SER A 810 0.99 -8.70 31.32
CA SER A 810 1.03 -10.03 30.74
C SER A 810 -0.10 -10.26 29.75
N HIS A 811 -0.02 -11.38 29.03
CA HIS A 811 -1.13 -11.86 28.21
C HIS A 811 -2.40 -12.05 29.05
N ASP A 812 -2.30 -12.57 30.27
CA ASP A 812 -3.43 -12.79 31.20
C ASP A 812 -4.14 -11.50 31.56
N SER A 813 -3.38 -10.46 31.94
CA SER A 813 -3.95 -9.16 32.29
C SER A 813 -4.67 -8.52 31.10
N TYR A 814 -4.12 -8.69 29.89
CA TYR A 814 -4.76 -8.18 28.67
C TYR A 814 -6.02 -8.95 28.28
N ARG A 815 -5.96 -10.28 28.33
CA ARG A 815 -7.10 -11.15 28.06
C ARG A 815 -8.28 -10.78 28.92
N LYS A 816 -8.07 -10.67 30.23
CA LYS A 816 -9.11 -10.25 31.19
C LYS A 816 -9.71 -8.90 30.79
N LEU A 817 -8.86 -7.90 30.52
CA LEU A 817 -9.31 -6.57 30.13
C LEU A 817 -10.17 -6.60 28.85
N VAL A 818 -9.76 -7.34 27.82
CA VAL A 818 -10.50 -7.42 26.55
C VAL A 818 -11.79 -8.22 26.70
N LEU A 819 -11.78 -9.31 27.46
CA LEU A 819 -12.99 -10.09 27.74
C LEU A 819 -14.02 -9.28 28.53
N ASP A 820 -13.57 -8.45 29.48
CA ASP A 820 -14.45 -7.51 30.19
C ASP A 820 -15.09 -6.54 29.17
N VAL A 821 -14.28 -5.92 28.30
CA VAL A 821 -14.76 -5.05 27.21
C VAL A 821 -15.72 -5.77 26.25
N LEU A 822 -15.54 -7.07 26.02
CA LEU A 822 -16.41 -7.90 25.18
C LEU A 822 -17.69 -8.37 25.90
N SER A 823 -17.67 -8.50 27.22
CA SER A 823 -18.79 -9.02 28.01
C SER A 823 -19.76 -7.94 28.49
N ASP A 824 -19.28 -6.71 28.64
CA ASP A 824 -20.05 -5.62 29.20
C ASP A 824 -21.29 -5.26 28.34
N HIS A 825 -22.44 -5.15 29.01
CA HIS A 825 -23.68 -4.54 28.50
C HIS A 825 -23.69 -3.00 28.70
N THR A 826 -22.53 -2.36 28.82
CA THR A 826 -22.38 -0.94 29.18
C THR A 826 -22.60 0.05 28.04
#